data_AF-A0A093VBD1-F1
#
_entry.id   AF-A0A093VBD1-F1
#
_cell.length_a   1.000
_cell.length_b   1.000
_cell.length_c   1.000
_cell.angle_alpha   90.00
_cell.angle_beta   90.00
_cell.angle_gamma   90.00
#
_symmetry.space_group_name_H-M   'P 1'
#
loop_
_entity.id
_entity.type
_entity.pdbx_description
1 polymer ?
#
loop_
_entity_poly.entity_id
_entity_poly.type
_entity_poly.pdbx_seq_one_letter_code
_entity_poly.pdbx_strand_id
1 'polypeptide(L)'
;MTSYGGPSILNPDFRRTLGGVVGVTGPLPMVSPPGPDASALRTTAARSNGPLRCDIVQAPASTSARSPCSRCKRLNIDCKVEQSFKRISKRRRNAEMEREIADLRRRLATGERAEGLVDGDNHEMNHSSGEVYYDAHSPPTSSRAQSLSASVDHHPSPLRRSLVPTESPISHSPNAWVLEDISLSKQRVDRLFDQYFKFYHPFLPLLDPTKDPEECRSCSDVLAWTVICVSSRRCPYESGLLVSLSAPFSRLLWANISNVPQNYHVVKALCLLCTWPLPTTSQKSDQTFMLSGLMMNLAMQLGLHRPVQPEEFTTFRMEVRGEELKDRLQTWVLCNLVAQNVATGYGQPPSTIYDWALEPASLKAADYRLPEELKVRLRIEKFCDRVTRSLYNGRPEPSEFLSMDKLLLVGILENELKEMELDFGDNLSQINLIHLRAANLHLRYFVFLSQNARSEDLTNLFLATTSFLGRVLELETSPGNLLIHATNYILQMIVSAAFALMKLLKSSFARQIDIDHGKFLFNGAISSIRRISVVDNDRPVRLANVISQMWNAGSSGDDALHLGIRSRMSMSHVYDTVWRWRRRFKQQKAPDDSQGTITQPQTTTGATGPQPDHALNNASWMLPASFEDNAFMNEASFSDFFDSLNWVFDGVPDSIIAPPIL
;
A
#
# COMPACT_ATOMS: atom_id res chain seq x y z
N MET A 1 42.12 36.29 36.34
CA MET A 1 43.53 36.50 35.93
C MET A 1 43.71 35.87 34.56
N THR A 2 43.95 36.72 33.55
CA THR A 2 44.70 36.52 32.28
C THR A 2 44.51 35.23 31.45
N SER A 3 44.48 35.22 30.11
CA SER A 3 44.35 36.18 28.99
C SER A 3 44.63 35.39 27.68
N TYR A 4 44.11 35.87 26.54
CA TYR A 4 44.45 35.55 25.13
C TYR A 4 44.01 34.18 24.58
N GLY A 5 43.47 34.01 23.37
CA GLY A 5 43.33 34.85 22.18
C GLY A 5 43.39 33.94 20.94
N GLY A 6 42.46 34.06 19.98
CA GLY A 6 42.30 33.16 18.80
C GLY A 6 43.34 33.34 17.67
N PRO A 7 42.91 33.42 16.40
CA PRO A 7 42.57 32.35 15.45
C PRO A 7 43.48 32.38 14.18
N SER A 8 43.25 31.51 13.16
CA SER A 8 43.14 31.89 11.70
C SER A 8 43.48 30.79 10.66
N ILE A 9 42.50 30.54 9.77
CA ILE A 9 42.50 30.47 8.28
C ILE A 9 43.55 29.64 7.49
N LEU A 10 43.08 28.71 6.64
CA LEU A 10 43.27 28.63 5.16
C LEU A 10 43.27 27.18 4.60
N ASN A 11 42.44 26.99 3.57
CA ASN A 11 42.43 25.86 2.61
C ASN A 11 43.68 25.92 1.71
N PRO A 12 44.21 24.80 1.17
CA PRO A 12 43.90 24.51 -0.23
C PRO A 12 43.86 23.01 -0.64
N ASP A 13 43.16 22.75 -1.73
CA ASP A 13 43.22 21.55 -2.59
C ASP A 13 44.66 21.13 -2.96
N PHE A 14 44.95 19.82 -3.09
CA PHE A 14 45.50 19.23 -4.32
C PHE A 14 45.76 17.70 -4.26
N ARG A 15 45.18 17.02 -5.24
CA ARG A 15 45.74 16.02 -6.19
C ARG A 15 46.74 14.93 -5.76
N ARG A 16 46.38 13.72 -6.25
CA ARG A 16 47.19 12.71 -6.97
C ARG A 16 48.39 12.07 -6.27
N THR A 17 48.22 10.78 -6.01
CA THR A 17 49.25 9.72 -5.95
C THR A 17 48.49 8.38 -6.04
N LEU A 18 48.89 7.31 -6.72
CA LEU A 18 50.09 6.94 -7.46
C LEU A 18 49.72 5.78 -8.41
N GLY A 19 50.32 5.76 -9.59
CA GLY A 19 50.40 4.58 -10.44
C GLY A 19 51.71 3.81 -10.24
N GLY A 20 51.76 2.61 -10.82
CA GLY A 20 52.92 1.72 -10.95
C GLY A 20 52.73 0.40 -10.18
N VAL A 21 53.03 -0.79 -10.69
CA VAL A 21 53.92 -1.20 -11.80
C VAL A 21 53.58 -2.64 -12.26
N VAL A 22 54.03 -2.95 -13.49
CA VAL A 22 54.48 -4.23 -14.07
C VAL A 22 53.51 -4.96 -15.00
N GLY A 23 53.89 -5.02 -16.27
CA GLY A 23 53.20 -5.73 -17.35
C GLY A 23 53.85 -7.06 -17.74
N VAL A 24 53.18 -7.77 -18.64
CA VAL A 24 53.73 -8.87 -19.46
C VAL A 24 53.03 -8.83 -20.83
N THR A 25 53.82 -8.98 -21.88
CA THR A 25 53.52 -8.92 -23.31
C THR A 25 53.15 -10.31 -23.90
N GLY A 26 52.28 -10.36 -24.91
CA GLY A 26 52.06 -11.53 -25.78
C GLY A 26 50.74 -11.49 -26.59
N PRO A 27 50.68 -12.05 -27.83
CA PRO A 27 49.98 -11.42 -28.96
C PRO A 27 48.60 -12.01 -29.32
N LEU A 28 47.73 -11.18 -29.94
CA LEU A 28 46.51 -11.60 -30.65
C LEU A 28 46.72 -11.48 -32.18
N PRO A 29 46.23 -12.43 -33.00
CA PRO A 29 46.44 -12.43 -34.45
C PRO A 29 45.42 -11.57 -35.22
N MET A 30 45.89 -11.10 -36.37
CA MET A 30 45.22 -10.26 -37.37
C MET A 30 44.23 -11.03 -38.25
N VAL A 31 43.12 -10.39 -38.63
CA VAL A 31 42.42 -10.64 -39.90
C VAL A 31 42.01 -9.30 -40.54
N SER A 32 42.32 -9.15 -41.83
CA SER A 32 42.18 -7.97 -42.68
C SER A 32 40.74 -7.74 -43.22
N PRO A 33 40.44 -6.56 -43.83
CA PRO A 33 39.07 -6.10 -44.10
C PRO A 33 38.60 -6.37 -45.53
N PRO A 34 37.29 -6.17 -45.82
CA PRO A 34 36.85 -5.72 -47.14
C PRO A 34 36.12 -4.37 -47.07
N GLY A 35 36.35 -3.53 -48.08
CA GLY A 35 35.60 -2.31 -48.39
C GLY A 35 34.32 -2.59 -49.22
N PRO A 36 33.74 -1.57 -49.88
CA PRO A 36 32.47 -0.95 -49.47
C PRO A 36 31.30 -1.27 -50.41
N ASP A 37 30.05 -1.21 -49.90
CA ASP A 37 28.97 -0.43 -50.55
C ASP A 37 27.62 -0.44 -49.82
N ALA A 38 26.89 0.64 -50.06
CA ALA A 38 25.45 0.88 -49.93
C ALA A 38 24.83 1.13 -48.53
N SER A 39 24.44 2.40 -48.37
CA SER A 39 23.71 3.04 -47.29
C SER A 39 22.39 2.36 -46.88
N ALA A 40 22.25 2.02 -45.61
CA ALA A 40 20.95 1.89 -44.93
C ALA A 40 21.09 2.22 -43.44
N LEU A 41 20.62 3.41 -43.05
CA LEU A 41 20.48 3.82 -41.65
C LEU A 41 19.52 2.87 -40.93
N ARG A 42 20.05 2.00 -40.06
CA ARG A 42 19.26 1.26 -39.06
C ARG A 42 19.18 2.06 -37.77
N THR A 43 17.97 2.47 -37.43
CA THR A 43 17.59 3.03 -36.13
C THR A 43 17.42 1.89 -35.12
N THR A 44 18.05 2.01 -33.96
CA THR A 44 17.93 1.10 -32.83
C THR A 44 16.57 1.26 -32.14
N ALA A 45 16.02 0.12 -31.75
CA ALA A 45 14.69 -0.02 -31.16
C ALA A 45 14.62 0.51 -29.72
N ALA A 46 13.64 1.37 -29.47
CA ALA A 46 13.16 1.72 -28.14
C ALA A 46 11.63 1.82 -28.16
N ARG A 47 10.99 1.02 -27.28
CA ARG A 47 9.60 1.11 -26.78
C ARG A 47 8.50 1.41 -27.80
N SER A 48 7.73 0.38 -28.13
CA SER A 48 6.50 0.42 -28.94
C SER A 48 5.35 1.21 -28.27
N ASN A 49 5.39 2.53 -28.39
CA ASN A 49 4.18 3.34 -28.56
C ASN A 49 4.23 3.87 -30.01
N GLY A 50 3.61 3.11 -30.92
CA GLY A 50 3.74 3.35 -32.36
C GLY A 50 3.25 4.74 -32.79
N PRO A 51 3.87 5.36 -33.81
CA PRO A 51 3.38 6.60 -34.39
C PRO A 51 1.98 6.40 -34.97
N LEU A 52 1.04 7.28 -34.59
CA LEU A 52 -0.32 7.33 -35.13
C LEU A 52 -0.27 7.48 -36.67
N ARG A 53 -0.47 6.38 -37.40
CA ARG A 53 -0.56 6.40 -38.87
C ARG A 53 -2.00 6.69 -39.30
N CYS A 54 -2.16 7.65 -40.20
CA CYS A 54 -3.40 7.88 -40.94
C CYS A 54 -3.33 7.05 -42.23
N ASP A 55 -4.33 6.20 -42.46
CA ASP A 55 -4.40 5.21 -43.53
C ASP A 55 -5.18 5.69 -44.77
N ILE A 56 -5.07 6.99 -45.10
CA ILE A 56 -5.69 7.55 -46.31
C ILE A 56 -5.00 6.99 -47.55
N VAL A 57 -5.74 6.24 -48.36
CA VAL A 57 -5.31 5.79 -49.69
C VAL A 57 -5.54 6.93 -50.67
N GLN A 58 -4.46 7.46 -51.26
CA GLN A 58 -4.57 8.47 -52.31
C GLN A 58 -5.06 7.81 -53.61
N ALA A 59 -6.30 8.10 -54.02
CA ALA A 59 -6.77 7.81 -55.37
C ALA A 59 -6.34 8.94 -56.33
N PRO A 60 -6.05 8.64 -57.62
CA PRO A 60 -5.61 9.62 -58.61
C PRO A 60 -6.64 10.75 -58.81
N ALA A 61 -6.12 11.91 -59.25
CA ALA A 61 -6.67 13.25 -59.08
C ALA A 61 -7.93 13.62 -59.91
N SER A 62 -8.94 12.76 -59.97
CA SER A 62 -10.18 13.05 -60.72
C SER A 62 -11.48 12.50 -60.13
N THR A 63 -11.60 12.40 -58.80
CA THR A 63 -12.92 12.20 -58.16
C THR A 63 -12.97 12.85 -56.78
N SER A 64 -13.95 13.72 -56.55
CA SER A 64 -14.11 14.56 -55.35
C SER A 64 -14.65 13.83 -54.11
N ALA A 65 -14.65 12.50 -54.09
CA ALA A 65 -15.12 11.69 -52.97
C ALA A 65 -13.93 10.94 -52.32
N ARG A 66 -13.31 11.55 -51.31
CA ARG A 66 -12.32 10.87 -50.46
C ARG A 66 -13.05 10.12 -49.35
N SER A 67 -12.74 8.83 -49.16
CA SER A 67 -13.19 8.11 -47.98
C SER A 67 -12.44 8.63 -46.72
N PRO A 68 -13.13 8.85 -45.59
CA PRO A 68 -12.47 9.19 -44.34
C PRO A 68 -11.59 8.03 -43.87
N CYS A 69 -10.47 8.34 -43.22
CA CYS A 69 -9.58 7.30 -42.68
C CYS A 69 -10.31 6.43 -41.64
N SER A 70 -9.83 5.22 -41.38
CA SER A 70 -10.50 4.24 -40.51
C SER A 70 -10.76 4.80 -39.11
N ARG A 71 -9.87 5.69 -38.63
CA ARG A 71 -10.04 6.38 -37.35
C ARG A 71 -11.14 7.44 -37.38
N CYS A 72 -11.15 8.32 -38.38
CA CYS A 72 -12.17 9.37 -38.49
C CYS A 72 -13.56 8.75 -38.67
N LYS A 73 -13.65 7.65 -39.43
CA LYS A 73 -14.87 6.85 -39.56
C LYS A 73 -15.33 6.27 -38.21
N ARG A 74 -14.42 5.69 -37.42
CA ARG A 74 -14.74 5.13 -36.10
C ARG A 74 -15.17 6.18 -35.07
N LEU A 75 -14.56 7.36 -35.11
CA LEU A 75 -14.83 8.45 -34.17
C LEU A 75 -15.91 9.42 -34.64
N ASN A 76 -16.52 9.18 -35.80
CA ASN A 76 -17.52 10.03 -36.43
C ASN A 76 -17.10 11.52 -36.51
N ILE A 77 -15.84 11.76 -36.91
CA ILE A 77 -15.26 13.10 -37.07
C ILE A 77 -14.88 13.34 -38.53
N ASP A 78 -15.00 14.59 -38.97
CA ASP A 78 -14.70 14.98 -40.34
C ASP A 78 -13.18 14.87 -40.63
N CYS A 79 -12.84 14.30 -41.79
CA CYS A 79 -11.47 13.94 -42.15
C CYS A 79 -10.91 14.93 -43.18
N LYS A 80 -10.33 16.03 -42.71
CA LYS A 80 -9.73 17.07 -43.56
C LYS A 80 -8.20 16.91 -43.65
N VAL A 81 -7.66 16.96 -44.87
CA VAL A 81 -6.20 16.99 -45.12
C VAL A 81 -5.86 18.34 -45.72
N GLU A 82 -5.26 19.22 -44.92
CA GLU A 82 -4.78 20.54 -45.37
C GLU A 82 -3.38 20.42 -45.97
N GLN A 83 -3.22 20.79 -47.24
CA GLN A 83 -1.93 20.73 -47.95
C GLN A 83 -0.92 21.79 -47.47
N SER A 84 -1.38 22.84 -46.78
CA SER A 84 -0.56 23.92 -46.22
C SER A 84 -0.01 23.63 -44.81
N PHE A 85 -0.43 22.54 -44.17
CA PHE A 85 0.00 22.23 -42.81
C PHE A 85 1.38 21.55 -42.80
N LYS A 86 2.44 22.31 -42.52
CA LYS A 86 3.76 21.76 -42.17
C LYS A 86 3.85 21.54 -40.66
N ARG A 87 4.13 20.30 -40.25
CA ARG A 87 4.40 19.96 -38.84
C ARG A 87 5.74 20.54 -38.40
N ILE A 88 5.73 21.72 -37.78
CA ILE A 88 6.91 22.31 -37.14
C ILE A 88 7.07 21.64 -35.77
N SER A 89 8.24 21.08 -35.47
CA SER A 89 8.48 20.45 -34.17
C SER A 89 8.42 21.52 -33.06
N LYS A 90 7.72 21.24 -31.94
CA LYS A 90 7.64 22.16 -30.78
C LYS A 90 9.03 22.61 -30.32
N ARG A 91 10.03 21.72 -30.36
CA ARG A 91 11.43 22.06 -30.03
C ARG A 91 12.03 23.10 -30.98
N ARG A 92 11.76 23.03 -32.28
CA ARG A 92 12.25 24.02 -33.25
C ARG A 92 11.58 25.38 -33.05
N ARG A 93 10.26 25.40 -32.81
CA ARG A 93 9.52 26.65 -32.54
C ARG A 93 9.97 27.30 -31.23
N ASN A 94 10.20 26.53 -30.17
CA ASN A 94 10.72 27.06 -28.91
C ASN A 94 12.16 27.59 -29.06
N ALA A 95 13.03 26.88 -29.76
CA ALA A 95 14.41 27.34 -30.00
C ALA A 95 14.48 28.61 -30.87
N GLU A 96 13.52 28.80 -31.77
CA GLU A 96 13.40 30.01 -32.59
C GLU A 96 12.89 31.19 -31.75
N MET A 97 11.87 30.97 -30.91
CA MET A 97 11.38 31.96 -29.93
C MET A 97 12.46 32.36 -28.92
N GLU A 98 13.23 31.39 -28.40
CA GLU A 98 14.34 31.66 -27.47
C GLU A 98 15.44 32.50 -28.12
N ARG A 99 15.72 32.28 -29.42
CA ARG A 99 16.64 33.14 -30.18
C ARG A 99 16.11 34.54 -30.38
N GLU A 100 14.83 34.70 -30.75
CA GLU A 100 14.22 36.03 -30.90
C GLU A 100 14.20 36.79 -29.57
N ILE A 101 13.87 36.14 -28.45
CA ILE A 101 13.91 36.76 -27.13
C ILE A 101 15.33 37.16 -26.76
N ALA A 102 16.33 36.32 -27.04
CA ALA A 102 17.73 36.65 -26.79
C ALA A 102 18.23 37.82 -27.65
N ASP A 103 17.78 37.91 -28.90
CA ASP A 103 18.13 38.99 -29.83
C ASP A 103 17.45 40.31 -29.45
N LEU A 104 16.16 40.27 -29.09
CA LEU A 104 15.41 41.44 -28.59
C LEU A 104 16.00 41.97 -27.28
N ARG A 105 16.38 41.07 -26.35
CA ARG A 105 17.08 41.46 -25.11
C ARG A 105 18.44 42.09 -25.41
N ARG A 106 19.15 41.61 -26.43
CA ARG A 106 20.43 42.17 -26.84
C ARG A 106 20.27 43.57 -27.45
N ARG A 107 19.29 43.76 -28.32
CA ARG A 107 18.95 45.05 -28.95
C ARG A 107 18.48 46.10 -27.93
N LEU A 108 17.75 45.67 -26.90
CA LEU A 108 17.37 46.52 -25.77
C LEU A 108 18.57 46.88 -24.88
N ALA A 109 19.55 45.98 -24.74
CA ALA A 109 20.77 46.24 -23.97
C ALA A 109 21.77 47.15 -24.72
N THR A 110 21.80 47.12 -26.06
CA THR A 110 22.68 47.97 -26.88
C THR A 110 22.09 49.32 -27.28
N GLY A 111 20.81 49.60 -26.96
CA GLY A 111 20.22 50.93 -27.09
C GLY A 111 19.99 51.41 -28.53
N GLU A 112 19.85 50.50 -29.50
CA GLU A 112 19.56 50.88 -30.89
C GLU A 112 18.04 51.09 -31.09
N ARG A 113 17.61 52.35 -31.11
CA ARG A 113 16.28 52.75 -31.61
C ARG A 113 16.31 52.80 -33.13
N ALA A 114 15.48 52.00 -33.78
CA ALA A 114 15.11 52.22 -35.17
C ALA A 114 13.83 53.07 -35.22
N GLU A 115 13.98 54.29 -35.73
CA GLU A 115 12.87 55.18 -36.10
C GLU A 115 12.32 54.80 -37.48
N GLY A 116 11.00 54.61 -37.58
CA GLY A 116 10.18 55.27 -38.61
C GLY A 116 9.72 54.52 -39.89
N LEU A 117 8.39 54.63 -40.13
CA LEU A 117 7.64 54.64 -41.41
C LEU A 117 7.10 53.28 -41.92
N VAL A 118 5.82 52.88 -41.75
CA VAL A 118 4.48 53.40 -42.15
C VAL A 118 3.99 52.86 -43.51
N ASP A 119 2.81 52.21 -43.46
CA ASP A 119 1.72 51.90 -44.44
C ASP A 119 1.46 50.38 -44.58
N GLY A 120 0.25 49.81 -44.52
CA GLY A 120 -1.12 50.31 -44.37
C GLY A 120 -2.07 49.14 -44.73
N ASP A 121 -3.09 48.94 -43.89
CA ASP A 121 -4.41 48.32 -44.13
C ASP A 121 -4.70 46.77 -44.06
N ASN A 122 -5.46 46.44 -42.99
CA ASN A 122 -6.72 45.67 -42.88
C ASN A 122 -6.86 44.18 -43.29
N HIS A 123 -7.00 43.27 -42.30
CA HIS A 123 -8.29 42.84 -41.69
C HIS A 123 -8.13 41.67 -40.68
N GLU A 124 -8.60 41.94 -39.45
CA GLU A 124 -9.30 41.10 -38.44
C GLU A 124 -8.96 39.61 -38.21
N MET A 125 -8.57 39.27 -36.97
CA MET A 125 -9.29 38.31 -36.11
C MET A 125 -8.85 38.34 -34.62
N ASN A 126 -9.74 38.94 -33.81
CA ASN A 126 -10.26 38.54 -32.50
C ASN A 126 -9.34 37.98 -31.39
N HIS A 127 -9.07 38.80 -30.36
CA HIS A 127 -8.60 38.40 -29.02
C HIS A 127 -9.37 39.17 -27.94
N SER A 128 -9.91 38.44 -26.96
CA SER A 128 -10.55 39.02 -25.78
C SER A 128 -9.67 38.87 -24.53
N SER A 129 -9.72 39.94 -23.73
CA SER A 129 -9.51 40.02 -22.28
C SER A 129 -8.14 40.53 -21.82
N GLY A 130 -8.12 41.84 -21.56
CA GLY A 130 -7.01 42.60 -21.01
C GLY A 130 -7.04 42.73 -19.49
N GLU A 131 -5.86 43.05 -18.98
CA GLU A 131 -5.62 43.66 -17.68
C GLU A 131 -5.63 45.19 -17.82
N VAL A 132 -6.18 45.89 -16.83
CA VAL A 132 -5.91 47.32 -16.63
C VAL A 132 -5.58 47.55 -15.17
N TYR A 133 -4.42 48.14 -14.94
CA TYR A 133 -3.95 48.71 -13.68
C TYR A 133 -3.74 50.20 -13.91
N TYR A 134 -4.18 51.07 -13.01
CA TYR A 134 -3.58 52.39 -12.78
C TYR A 134 -3.81 52.85 -11.35
N ASP A 135 -2.80 53.51 -10.79
CA ASP A 135 -2.68 54.01 -9.43
C ASP A 135 -2.77 55.56 -9.38
N ALA A 136 -3.20 56.03 -8.21
CA ALA A 136 -3.05 57.31 -7.51
C ALA A 136 -3.33 58.67 -8.19
N HIS A 137 -4.24 59.45 -7.59
CA HIS A 137 -3.95 60.73 -6.90
C HIS A 137 -5.16 61.21 -6.06
N SER A 138 -4.88 61.85 -4.91
CA SER A 138 -5.69 62.00 -3.67
C SER A 138 -6.66 63.22 -3.60
N PRO A 139 -7.13 63.70 -2.42
CA PRO A 139 -8.43 63.47 -1.73
C PRO A 139 -9.26 64.82 -1.63
N PRO A 140 -10.32 65.11 -0.77
CA PRO A 140 -10.46 64.83 0.68
C PRO A 140 -11.88 64.61 1.31
N THR A 141 -11.86 64.17 2.58
CA THR A 141 -12.71 64.54 3.75
C THR A 141 -14.20 64.15 3.93
N SER A 142 -14.42 63.22 4.88
CA SER A 142 -15.13 63.34 6.18
C SER A 142 -16.58 63.86 6.29
N SER A 143 -17.48 63.01 6.82
CA SER A 143 -18.34 63.21 8.02
C SER A 143 -19.56 62.25 7.96
N ARG A 144 -19.71 61.28 8.87
CA ARG A 144 -20.26 61.31 10.25
C ARG A 144 -21.81 61.32 10.34
N ALA A 145 -22.34 60.15 10.73
CA ALA A 145 -23.41 59.84 11.69
C ALA A 145 -24.83 60.45 11.60
N GLN A 146 -25.86 59.57 11.70
CA GLN A 146 -27.00 59.57 12.66
C GLN A 146 -28.04 58.53 12.16
N SER A 147 -28.39 57.46 12.89
CA SER A 147 -29.21 57.36 14.11
C SER A 147 -30.72 57.57 13.87
N LEU A 148 -31.56 56.53 14.08
CA LEU A 148 -32.53 56.45 15.18
C LEU A 148 -33.55 55.30 15.01
N SER A 149 -33.90 54.77 16.17
CA SER A 149 -34.83 53.72 16.60
C SER A 149 -36.32 54.04 16.49
N ALA A 150 -37.18 53.00 16.46
CA ALA A 150 -38.50 53.00 17.13
C ALA A 150 -38.95 51.55 17.43
N SER A 151 -39.69 51.40 18.54
CA SER A 151 -39.98 50.16 19.25
C SER A 151 -41.49 49.96 19.47
N VAL A 152 -41.92 48.69 19.55
CA VAL A 152 -43.07 48.06 20.27
C VAL A 152 -44.54 48.40 19.88
N ASP A 153 -45.37 47.38 19.54
CA ASP A 153 -46.38 46.74 20.43
C ASP A 153 -47.36 45.73 19.76
N HIS A 154 -47.99 44.91 20.61
CA HIS A 154 -48.54 43.54 20.49
C HIS A 154 -49.93 43.25 19.81
N HIS A 155 -50.04 42.03 19.21
CA HIS A 155 -51.11 40.95 19.18
C HIS A 155 -52.62 41.22 18.91
N PRO A 156 -53.50 40.19 18.66
CA PRO A 156 -53.39 38.91 17.90
C PRO A 156 -54.66 38.62 16.99
N SER A 157 -54.76 37.38 16.46
CA SER A 157 -55.96 36.63 15.98
C SER A 157 -56.11 36.36 14.46
N PRO A 158 -56.83 35.26 14.05
CA PRO A 158 -56.28 34.21 13.21
C PRO A 158 -56.99 34.09 11.85
N LEU A 159 -56.49 33.24 10.93
CA LEU A 159 -57.28 32.30 10.12
C LEU A 159 -56.44 31.68 8.98
N ARG A 160 -56.30 30.34 9.09
CA ARG A 160 -56.23 29.32 8.02
C ARG A 160 -55.30 29.56 6.82
N ARG A 161 -54.16 28.86 6.83
CA ARG A 161 -53.47 28.46 5.59
C ARG A 161 -53.27 26.95 5.56
N SER A 162 -53.47 26.44 4.35
CA SER A 162 -53.62 25.06 3.90
C SER A 162 -52.58 24.08 4.41
N LEU A 163 -53.01 22.84 4.68
CA LEU A 163 -52.15 21.68 4.87
C LEU A 163 -51.32 21.45 3.61
N VAL A 164 -50.00 21.50 3.75
CA VAL A 164 -49.03 20.80 2.91
C VAL A 164 -48.18 19.98 3.88
N PRO A 165 -48.00 18.67 3.69
CA PRO A 165 -47.16 17.86 4.58
C PRO A 165 -45.72 18.35 4.52
N THR A 166 -45.24 18.81 5.67
CA THR A 166 -43.86 19.18 5.91
C THR A 166 -42.99 17.93 5.81
N GLU A 167 -42.19 17.81 4.75
CA GLU A 167 -40.89 17.16 4.89
C GLU A 167 -40.11 17.98 5.92
N SER A 168 -39.88 17.39 7.09
CA SER A 168 -39.02 17.98 8.10
C SER A 168 -37.70 18.36 7.45
N PRO A 169 -37.27 19.63 7.44
CA PRO A 169 -35.90 19.94 7.07
C PRO A 169 -35.04 19.25 8.12
N ILE A 170 -34.21 18.30 7.68
CA ILE A 170 -33.10 17.78 8.47
C ILE A 170 -32.42 19.03 9.03
N SER A 171 -32.45 19.17 10.35
CA SER A 171 -31.68 20.20 11.04
C SER A 171 -30.22 19.86 10.80
N HIS A 172 -29.69 20.31 9.67
CA HIS A 172 -28.25 20.34 9.46
C HIS A 172 -27.73 21.32 10.49
N SER A 173 -27.14 20.78 11.57
CA SER A 173 -26.32 21.63 12.43
C SER A 173 -25.27 22.25 11.52
N PRO A 174 -25.10 23.59 11.51
CA PRO A 174 -24.25 24.28 10.53
C PRO A 174 -22.77 23.85 10.56
N ASN A 175 -22.37 23.04 11.54
CA ASN A 175 -21.01 22.50 11.72
C ASN A 175 -20.95 20.96 11.64
N ALA A 176 -21.88 20.31 10.92
CA ALA A 176 -21.82 18.87 10.72
C ALA A 176 -20.83 18.49 9.61
N TRP A 177 -20.04 17.45 9.84
CA TRP A 177 -19.29 16.79 8.78
C TRP A 177 -20.22 15.93 7.95
N VAL A 178 -20.19 16.10 6.63
CA VAL A 178 -21.06 15.37 5.70
C VAL A 178 -20.21 14.66 4.65
N LEU A 179 -20.47 13.38 4.46
CA LEU A 179 -19.95 12.57 3.36
C LEU A 179 -21.14 11.86 2.73
N GLU A 180 -21.56 12.35 1.57
CA GLU A 180 -22.78 11.91 0.88
C GLU A 180 -24.00 11.95 1.81
N ASP A 181 -24.64 10.81 2.09
CA ASP A 181 -25.81 10.67 2.95
C ASP A 181 -25.47 10.61 4.46
N ILE A 182 -24.19 10.55 4.81
CA ILE A 182 -23.74 10.40 6.20
C ILE A 182 -23.40 11.76 6.79
N SER A 183 -24.02 12.08 7.93
CA SER A 183 -23.75 13.32 8.69
C SER A 183 -23.29 13.01 10.12
N LEU A 184 -22.17 13.64 10.51
CA LEU A 184 -21.56 13.55 11.84
C LEU A 184 -21.57 14.93 12.49
N SER A 185 -22.04 15.04 13.73
CA SER A 185 -21.91 16.28 14.51
C SER A 185 -20.45 16.50 14.94
N LYS A 186 -20.07 17.75 15.20
CA LYS A 186 -18.73 18.10 15.71
C LYS A 186 -18.31 17.24 16.92
N GLN A 187 -19.20 17.07 17.91
CA GLN A 187 -18.91 16.23 19.08
C GLN A 187 -18.67 14.75 18.75
N ARG A 188 -19.25 14.23 17.67
CA ARG A 188 -18.97 12.86 17.20
C ARG A 188 -17.59 12.78 16.54
N VAL A 189 -17.25 13.77 15.73
CA VAL A 189 -15.93 13.92 15.11
C VAL A 189 -14.84 13.99 16.18
N ASP A 190 -14.98 14.88 17.17
CA ASP A 190 -14.00 15.07 18.25
C ASP A 190 -13.73 13.74 18.99
N ARG A 191 -14.80 13.01 19.37
CA ARG A 191 -14.68 11.70 20.03
C ARG A 191 -13.95 10.66 19.17
N LEU A 192 -14.19 10.65 17.86
CA LEU A 192 -13.52 9.72 16.95
C LEU A 192 -12.04 10.08 16.75
N PHE A 193 -11.69 11.37 16.73
CA PHE A 193 -10.29 11.81 16.70
C PHE A 193 -9.57 11.49 18.02
N ASP A 194 -10.20 11.70 19.17
CA ASP A 194 -9.65 11.31 20.47
C ASP A 194 -9.37 9.80 20.52
N GLN A 195 -10.30 9.00 19.99
CA GLN A 195 -10.12 7.55 19.89
C GLN A 195 -8.95 7.19 18.97
N TYR A 196 -8.79 7.88 17.84
CA TYR A 196 -7.66 7.70 16.93
C TYR A 196 -6.33 7.92 17.65
N PHE A 197 -6.18 9.08 18.29
CA PHE A 197 -4.94 9.47 18.95
C PHE A 197 -4.62 8.57 20.15
N LYS A 198 -5.64 8.08 20.85
CA LYS A 198 -5.45 7.19 22.00
C LYS A 198 -5.02 5.78 21.62
N PHE A 199 -5.60 5.18 20.58
CA PHE A 199 -5.47 3.74 20.34
C PHE A 199 -4.76 3.36 19.04
N TYR A 200 -4.80 4.21 18.02
CA TYR A 200 -4.25 3.90 16.69
C TYR A 200 -2.95 4.67 16.42
N HIS A 201 -2.90 5.95 16.78
CA HIS A 201 -1.71 6.78 16.61
C HIS A 201 -0.42 6.20 17.26
N PRO A 202 -0.47 5.53 18.42
CA PRO A 202 0.73 4.87 18.97
C PRO A 202 1.36 3.82 18.05
N PHE A 203 0.58 3.15 17.18
CA PHE A 203 1.09 2.21 16.20
C PHE A 203 1.70 2.91 14.97
N LEU A 204 1.17 4.07 14.61
CA LEU A 204 1.61 4.85 13.44
C LEU A 204 1.45 6.36 13.72
N PRO A 205 2.47 7.03 14.30
CA PRO A 205 2.38 8.41 14.76
C PRO A 205 2.48 9.42 13.59
N LEU A 206 1.44 9.43 12.75
CA LEU A 206 1.42 10.13 11.46
C LEU A 206 0.89 11.57 11.52
N LEU A 207 0.04 11.86 12.51
CA LEU A 207 -0.65 13.14 12.65
C LEU A 207 -0.19 13.85 13.93
N ASP A 208 -0.37 15.16 14.00
CA ASP A 208 -0.09 15.94 15.19
C ASP A 208 -1.34 15.95 16.11
N PRO A 209 -1.26 15.45 17.36
CA PRO A 209 -2.38 15.45 18.29
C PRO A 209 -2.83 16.84 18.76
N THR A 210 -2.02 17.88 18.53
CA THR A 210 -2.34 19.25 18.94
C THR A 210 -3.26 19.98 17.96
N LYS A 211 -3.42 19.45 16.74
CA LYS A 211 -4.24 20.05 15.68
C LYS A 211 -5.71 19.66 15.83
N ASP A 212 -6.59 20.63 15.64
CA ASP A 212 -8.04 20.44 15.67
C ASP A 212 -8.51 19.58 14.46
N PRO A 213 -9.54 18.73 14.61
CA PRO A 213 -10.09 17.95 13.50
C PRO A 213 -10.47 18.81 12.27
N GLU A 214 -10.97 20.03 12.47
CA GLU A 214 -11.30 20.94 11.35
C GLU A 214 -10.05 21.40 10.59
N GLU A 215 -8.93 21.59 11.29
CA GLU A 215 -7.66 21.91 10.64
C GLU A 215 -7.22 20.73 9.73
N CYS A 216 -7.29 19.50 10.25
CA CYS A 216 -6.98 18.30 9.48
C CYS A 216 -7.85 18.20 8.22
N ARG A 217 -9.16 18.46 8.36
CA ARG A 217 -10.11 18.45 7.25
C ARG A 217 -9.82 19.54 6.22
N SER A 218 -9.53 20.76 6.66
CA SER A 218 -9.18 21.88 5.79
C SER A 218 -7.92 21.60 4.96
N CYS A 219 -6.96 20.86 5.52
CA CYS A 219 -5.76 20.42 4.82
C CYS A 219 -6.04 19.29 3.83
N SER A 220 -6.91 18.32 4.19
CA SER A 220 -7.29 17.20 3.34
C SER A 220 -8.54 16.48 3.84
N ASP A 221 -9.64 16.62 3.08
CA ASP A 221 -10.90 15.91 3.34
C ASP A 221 -10.69 14.38 3.39
N VAL A 222 -9.95 13.81 2.44
CA VAL A 222 -9.70 12.36 2.39
C VAL A 222 -8.92 11.87 3.61
N LEU A 223 -7.96 12.66 4.11
CA LEU A 223 -7.20 12.31 5.31
C LEU A 223 -8.10 12.33 6.54
N ALA A 224 -8.89 13.37 6.70
CA ALA A 224 -9.82 13.50 7.82
C ALA A 224 -10.84 12.35 7.85
N TRP A 225 -11.47 12.03 6.72
CA TRP A 225 -12.39 10.89 6.63
C TRP A 225 -11.70 9.53 6.80
N THR A 226 -10.41 9.42 6.46
CA THR A 226 -9.62 8.21 6.76
C THR A 226 -9.48 7.99 8.26
N VAL A 227 -9.20 9.06 9.03
CA VAL A 227 -9.13 9.00 10.49
C VAL A 227 -10.47 8.54 11.07
N ILE A 228 -11.58 9.10 10.58
CA ILE A 228 -12.94 8.68 10.96
C ILE A 228 -13.17 7.19 10.67
N CYS A 229 -12.79 6.71 9.49
CA CYS A 229 -12.92 5.29 9.14
C CYS A 229 -12.10 4.40 10.09
N VAL A 230 -10.84 4.74 10.35
CA VAL A 230 -9.96 3.96 11.27
C VAL A 230 -10.55 3.91 12.68
N SER A 231 -11.01 5.03 13.22
CA SER A 231 -11.63 5.09 14.54
C SER A 231 -12.94 4.32 14.63
N SER A 232 -13.77 4.41 13.59
CA SER A 232 -15.09 3.73 13.55
C SER A 232 -15.00 2.20 13.63
N ARG A 233 -13.82 1.60 13.37
CA ARG A 233 -13.56 0.16 13.53
C ARG A 233 -13.86 -0.36 14.94
N ARG A 234 -13.82 0.50 15.96
CA ARG A 234 -14.03 0.11 17.36
C ARG A 234 -14.95 1.08 18.09
N CYS A 235 -16.08 1.43 17.48
CA CYS A 235 -17.09 2.29 18.09
C CYS A 235 -18.30 1.46 18.54
N PRO A 236 -18.36 0.99 19.81
CA PRO A 236 -19.46 0.14 20.27
C PRO A 236 -20.83 0.83 20.23
N TYR A 237 -20.86 2.15 20.32
CA TYR A 237 -22.09 2.94 20.27
C TYR A 237 -22.63 3.14 18.84
N GLU A 238 -21.84 2.82 17.81
CA GLU A 238 -22.16 3.07 16.40
C GLU A 238 -21.63 1.94 15.49
N SER A 239 -21.97 0.69 15.81
CA SER A 239 -21.43 -0.51 15.13
C SER A 239 -21.64 -0.55 13.60
N GLY A 240 -22.62 0.18 13.06
CA GLY A 240 -22.88 0.29 11.62
C GLY A 240 -22.11 1.38 10.89
N LEU A 241 -21.42 2.30 11.58
CA LEU A 241 -20.84 3.50 10.98
C LEU A 241 -19.74 3.17 9.95
N LEU A 242 -18.84 2.23 10.25
CA LEU A 242 -17.79 1.87 9.31
C LEU A 242 -18.35 1.26 8.01
N VAL A 243 -19.39 0.43 8.15
CA VAL A 243 -20.05 -0.23 7.01
C VAL A 243 -20.71 0.81 6.11
N SER A 244 -21.42 1.78 6.69
CA SER A 244 -22.03 2.87 5.91
C SER A 244 -20.99 3.76 5.25
N LEU A 245 -19.88 4.09 5.95
CA LEU A 245 -18.82 4.93 5.40
C LEU A 245 -18.01 4.27 4.28
N SER A 246 -17.89 2.94 4.26
CA SER A 246 -16.92 2.24 3.40
C SER A 246 -17.07 2.57 1.91
N ALA A 247 -18.29 2.62 1.38
CA ALA A 247 -18.53 2.90 -0.04
C ALA A 247 -18.37 4.40 -0.40
N PRO A 248 -19.00 5.35 0.31
CA PRO A 248 -18.77 6.79 0.12
C PRO A 248 -17.29 7.18 0.25
N PHE A 249 -16.61 6.65 1.27
CA PHE A 249 -15.20 6.91 1.49
C PHE A 249 -14.32 6.36 0.35
N SER A 250 -14.61 5.16 -0.16
CA SER A 250 -13.89 4.60 -1.30
C SER A 250 -14.00 5.49 -2.54
N ARG A 251 -15.18 6.07 -2.82
CA ARG A 251 -15.35 7.03 -3.92
C ARG A 251 -14.54 8.30 -3.69
N LEU A 252 -14.59 8.86 -2.48
CA LEU A 252 -13.79 10.03 -2.10
C LEU A 252 -12.29 9.78 -2.31
N LEU A 253 -11.79 8.62 -1.87
CA LEU A 253 -10.39 8.22 -2.02
C LEU A 253 -9.98 8.17 -3.49
N TRP A 254 -10.72 7.45 -4.33
CA TRP A 254 -10.38 7.28 -5.75
C TRP A 254 -10.51 8.57 -6.55
N ALA A 255 -11.45 9.45 -6.20
CA ALA A 255 -11.53 10.80 -6.76
C ALA A 255 -10.27 11.62 -6.44
N ASN A 256 -9.79 11.57 -5.19
CA ASN A 256 -8.56 12.27 -4.78
C ASN A 256 -7.30 11.68 -5.42
N ILE A 257 -7.22 10.36 -5.57
CA ILE A 257 -6.10 9.69 -6.26
C ILE A 257 -6.05 10.11 -7.74
N SER A 258 -7.20 10.25 -8.39
CA SER A 258 -7.28 10.53 -9.83
C SER A 258 -7.01 12.00 -10.18
N ASN A 259 -7.15 12.92 -9.22
CA ASN A 259 -6.95 14.35 -9.42
C ASN A 259 -5.49 14.76 -9.20
N VAL A 260 -4.82 15.24 -10.24
CA VAL A 260 -3.42 15.70 -10.22
C VAL A 260 -3.37 17.24 -10.32
N PRO A 261 -2.52 17.97 -9.55
CA PRO A 261 -1.58 17.47 -8.55
C PRO A 261 -2.24 17.15 -7.20
N GLN A 262 -1.80 16.07 -6.56
CA GLN A 262 -2.26 15.66 -5.24
C GLN A 262 -1.54 16.42 -4.12
N ASN A 263 -2.21 16.58 -2.97
CA ASN A 263 -1.59 17.01 -1.73
C ASN A 263 -0.87 15.80 -1.05
N TYR A 264 0.28 16.01 -0.41
CA TYR A 264 0.99 14.95 0.32
C TYR A 264 0.18 14.36 1.49
N HIS A 265 -0.84 15.07 1.99
CA HIS A 265 -1.81 14.49 2.93
C HIS A 265 -2.58 13.28 2.37
N VAL A 266 -2.69 13.14 1.04
CA VAL A 266 -3.23 11.91 0.41
C VAL A 266 -2.31 10.72 0.70
N VAL A 267 -0.98 10.93 0.72
CA VAL A 267 -0.01 9.89 1.09
C VAL A 267 -0.24 9.45 2.54
N LYS A 268 -0.52 10.39 3.45
CA LYS A 268 -0.87 10.07 4.84
C LYS A 268 -2.14 9.22 4.92
N ALA A 269 -3.18 9.56 4.15
CA ALA A 269 -4.41 8.77 4.09
C ALA A 269 -4.11 7.33 3.64
N LEU A 270 -3.28 7.17 2.62
CA LEU A 270 -2.86 5.85 2.13
C LEU A 270 -2.05 5.06 3.17
N CYS A 271 -1.16 5.71 3.93
CA CYS A 271 -0.44 5.07 5.04
C CYS A 271 -1.42 4.45 6.06
N LEU A 272 -2.44 5.21 6.46
CA LEU A 272 -3.46 4.75 7.41
C LEU A 272 -4.27 3.59 6.85
N LEU A 273 -4.73 3.67 5.59
CA LEU A 273 -5.49 2.60 4.95
C LEU A 273 -4.67 1.33 4.72
N CYS A 274 -3.38 1.45 4.43
CA CYS A 274 -2.51 0.28 4.31
C CYS A 274 -2.28 -0.39 5.68
N THR A 275 -2.31 0.38 6.75
CA THR A 275 -2.12 -0.11 8.13
C THR A 275 -3.42 -0.71 8.69
N TRP A 276 -4.56 -0.07 8.43
CA TRP A 276 -5.90 -0.49 8.81
C TRP A 276 -6.84 -0.42 7.59
N PRO A 277 -6.86 -1.46 6.74
CA PRO A 277 -7.70 -1.47 5.55
C PRO A 277 -9.18 -1.53 5.92
N LEU A 278 -10.01 -1.09 4.96
CA LEU A 278 -11.45 -1.27 5.05
C LEU A 278 -11.78 -2.78 5.14
N PRO A 279 -12.80 -3.17 5.92
CA PRO A 279 -13.20 -4.57 6.04
C PRO A 279 -13.55 -5.17 4.68
N THR A 280 -13.01 -6.36 4.41
CA THR A 280 -13.30 -7.14 3.21
C THR A 280 -13.64 -8.57 3.60
N THR A 281 -14.45 -9.24 2.77
CA THR A 281 -14.83 -10.65 2.95
C THR A 281 -13.89 -11.61 2.22
N SER A 282 -13.04 -11.08 1.33
CA SER A 282 -12.20 -11.84 0.39
C SER A 282 -10.82 -11.19 0.18
N GLN A 283 -9.79 -12.02 -0.04
CA GLN A 283 -8.45 -11.56 -0.43
C GLN A 283 -8.41 -10.94 -1.83
N LYS A 284 -9.36 -11.28 -2.72
CA LYS A 284 -9.46 -10.68 -4.07
C LYS A 284 -9.83 -9.21 -4.03
N SER A 285 -10.66 -8.82 -3.06
CA SER A 285 -11.06 -7.43 -2.84
C SER A 285 -10.04 -6.61 -2.07
N ASP A 286 -8.95 -7.23 -1.60
CA ASP A 286 -7.91 -6.56 -0.82
C ASP A 286 -6.97 -5.76 -1.74
N GLN A 287 -7.07 -4.43 -1.62
CA GLN A 287 -6.28 -3.48 -2.42
C GLN A 287 -5.03 -2.98 -1.68
N THR A 288 -4.74 -3.45 -0.46
CA THR A 288 -3.69 -2.88 0.39
C THR A 288 -2.31 -2.88 -0.27
N PHE A 289 -1.91 -3.97 -0.93
CA PHE A 289 -0.60 -4.03 -1.60
C PHE A 289 -0.53 -3.05 -2.79
N MET A 290 -1.61 -2.92 -3.56
CA MET A 290 -1.71 -1.96 -4.66
C MET A 290 -1.64 -0.51 -4.15
N LEU A 291 -2.41 -0.19 -3.11
CA LEU A 291 -2.42 1.13 -2.48
C LEU A 291 -1.06 1.47 -1.86
N SER A 292 -0.32 0.48 -1.34
CA SER A 292 1.05 0.66 -0.84
C SER A 292 2.02 1.05 -1.96
N GLY A 293 1.92 0.42 -3.13
CA GLY A 293 2.72 0.83 -4.31
C GLY A 293 2.37 2.24 -4.79
N LEU A 294 1.08 2.58 -4.82
CA LEU A 294 0.61 3.92 -5.16
C LEU A 294 1.09 4.97 -4.15
N MET A 295 1.03 4.66 -2.85
CA MET A 295 1.53 5.51 -1.76
C MET A 295 3.00 5.86 -1.97
N MET A 296 3.86 4.88 -2.26
CA MET A 296 5.28 5.11 -2.51
C MET A 296 5.50 5.97 -3.76
N ASN A 297 4.78 5.70 -4.85
CA ASN A 297 4.89 6.46 -6.09
C ASN A 297 4.45 7.93 -5.91
N LEU A 298 3.32 8.17 -5.25
CA LEU A 298 2.86 9.52 -4.94
C LEU A 298 3.82 10.25 -4.01
N ALA A 299 4.36 9.58 -2.99
CA ALA A 299 5.36 10.15 -2.09
C ALA A 299 6.63 10.60 -2.86
N MET A 300 7.09 9.81 -3.82
CA MET A 300 8.23 10.16 -4.67
C MET A 300 7.91 11.32 -5.61
N GLN A 301 6.74 11.29 -6.26
CA GLN A 301 6.30 12.36 -7.16
C GLN A 301 6.20 13.72 -6.45
N LEU A 302 5.84 13.72 -5.17
CA LEU A 302 5.76 14.93 -4.32
C LEU A 302 7.10 15.31 -3.67
N GLY A 303 8.18 14.59 -3.97
CA GLY A 303 9.51 14.86 -3.44
C GLY A 303 9.68 14.54 -1.95
N LEU A 304 8.82 13.71 -1.33
CA LEU A 304 8.92 13.40 0.11
C LEU A 304 10.23 12.69 0.48
N HIS A 305 10.79 11.93 -0.46
CA HIS A 305 12.11 11.29 -0.36
C HIS A 305 13.30 12.26 -0.41
N ARG A 306 13.06 13.52 -0.80
CA ARG A 306 14.05 14.61 -0.85
C ARG A 306 13.47 15.87 -0.19
N PRO A 307 13.18 15.80 1.12
CA PRO A 307 12.40 16.85 1.79
C PRO A 307 13.16 18.18 1.88
N VAL A 308 14.50 18.17 1.85
CA VAL A 308 15.35 19.37 1.86
C VAL A 308 15.43 20.07 0.49
N GLN A 309 15.10 19.37 -0.60
CA GLN A 309 15.12 19.90 -1.97
C GLN A 309 13.81 19.60 -2.70
N PRO A 310 12.65 20.01 -2.15
CA PRO A 310 11.37 19.60 -2.71
C PRO A 310 11.03 20.37 -4.00
N GLU A 311 11.69 21.51 -4.24
CA GLU A 311 11.56 22.34 -5.44
C GLU A 311 11.96 21.59 -6.73
N GLU A 312 12.83 20.58 -6.65
CA GLU A 312 13.21 19.77 -7.82
C GLU A 312 12.06 18.90 -8.34
N PHE A 313 10.99 18.75 -7.56
CA PHE A 313 9.84 17.90 -7.85
C PHE A 313 8.55 18.69 -8.15
N THR A 314 8.62 20.02 -8.18
CA THR A 314 7.49 20.91 -8.49
C THR A 314 7.90 22.01 -9.46
N THR A 315 6.97 22.46 -10.30
CA THR A 315 7.19 23.61 -11.20
C THR A 315 7.09 24.96 -10.49
N PHE A 316 6.68 24.96 -9.21
CA PHE A 316 6.49 26.16 -8.41
C PHE A 316 7.58 26.24 -7.33
N ARG A 317 8.10 27.44 -7.06
CA ARG A 317 8.98 27.66 -5.91
C ARG A 317 8.20 27.32 -4.64
N MET A 318 8.70 26.33 -3.90
CA MET A 318 8.07 25.83 -2.70
C MET A 318 9.11 25.85 -1.57
N GLU A 319 9.07 26.92 -0.78
CA GLU A 319 9.90 27.02 0.41
C GLU A 319 9.26 26.23 1.56
N VAL A 320 9.49 24.92 1.59
CA VAL A 320 9.07 24.10 2.73
C VAL A 320 10.03 24.36 3.90
N ARG A 321 9.55 25.04 4.95
CA ARG A 321 10.34 25.37 6.15
C ARG A 321 9.58 24.99 7.42
N GLY A 322 10.32 24.87 8.52
CA GLY A 322 9.74 24.68 9.86
C GLY A 322 8.95 23.37 9.99
N GLU A 323 7.75 23.46 10.55
CA GLU A 323 6.92 22.28 10.87
C GLU A 323 6.45 21.49 9.64
N GLU A 324 6.23 22.14 8.50
CA GLU A 324 5.85 21.43 7.27
C GLU A 324 6.98 20.52 6.75
N LEU A 325 8.23 20.97 6.87
CA LEU A 325 9.39 20.17 6.49
C LEU A 325 9.51 18.91 7.36
N LYS A 326 9.32 19.09 8.68
CA LYS A 326 9.33 17.99 9.66
C LYS A 326 8.19 17.01 9.39
N ASP A 327 7.01 17.51 9.05
CA ASP A 327 5.84 16.69 8.75
C ASP A 327 6.03 15.86 7.46
N ARG A 328 6.64 16.46 6.42
CA ARG A 328 7.01 15.76 5.19
C ARG A 328 8.06 14.68 5.43
N LEU A 329 9.08 14.97 6.25
CA LEU A 329 10.09 14.00 6.68
C LEU A 329 9.48 12.82 7.45
N GLN A 330 8.64 13.12 8.44
CA GLN A 330 7.94 12.11 9.23
C GLN A 330 7.05 11.23 8.35
N THR A 331 6.32 11.86 7.40
CA THR A 331 5.50 11.14 6.43
C THR A 331 6.35 10.19 5.60
N TRP A 332 7.53 10.62 5.12
CA TRP A 332 8.43 9.76 4.35
C TRP A 332 8.97 8.57 5.16
N VAL A 333 9.34 8.79 6.42
CA VAL A 333 9.74 7.69 7.33
C VAL A 333 8.60 6.68 7.44
N LEU A 334 7.40 7.14 7.80
CA LEU A 334 6.25 6.27 8.03
C LEU A 334 5.78 5.56 6.75
N CYS A 335 5.88 6.19 5.57
CA CYS A 335 5.62 5.54 4.29
C CYS A 335 6.49 4.30 4.11
N ASN A 336 7.78 4.41 4.41
CA ASN A 336 8.71 3.28 4.29
C ASN A 336 8.39 2.17 5.31
N LEU A 337 8.00 2.52 6.54
CA LEU A 337 7.58 1.50 7.52
C LEU A 337 6.33 0.74 7.08
N VAL A 338 5.34 1.47 6.56
CA VAL A 338 4.10 0.87 6.05
C VAL A 338 4.38 0.00 4.83
N ALA A 339 5.21 0.47 3.89
CA ALA A 339 5.61 -0.32 2.72
C ALA A 339 6.35 -1.60 3.10
N GLN A 340 7.24 -1.56 4.09
CA GLN A 340 7.92 -2.74 4.60
C GLN A 340 6.94 -3.75 5.22
N ASN A 341 6.10 -3.28 6.13
CA ASN A 341 5.07 -4.09 6.80
C ASN A 341 4.15 -4.78 5.78
N VAL A 342 3.62 -4.02 4.81
CA VAL A 342 2.72 -4.55 3.77
C VAL A 342 3.45 -5.57 2.91
N ALA A 343 4.68 -5.32 2.50
CA ALA A 343 5.46 -6.27 1.70
C ALA A 343 5.72 -7.58 2.45
N THR A 344 6.24 -7.50 3.67
CA THR A 344 6.52 -8.68 4.51
C THR A 344 5.25 -9.49 4.78
N GLY A 345 4.17 -8.85 5.21
CA GLY A 345 2.94 -9.54 5.58
C GLY A 345 2.18 -10.17 4.40
N TYR A 346 2.35 -9.65 3.18
CA TYR A 346 1.77 -10.24 1.97
C TYR A 346 2.71 -11.22 1.25
N GLY A 347 3.97 -11.34 1.69
CA GLY A 347 4.99 -12.20 1.06
C GLY A 347 5.47 -11.66 -0.28
N GLN A 348 5.69 -10.35 -0.35
CA GLN A 348 6.04 -9.61 -1.56
C GLN A 348 7.33 -8.78 -1.33
N PRO A 349 8.09 -8.43 -2.38
CA PRO A 349 9.24 -7.56 -2.23
C PRO A 349 8.82 -6.13 -1.83
N PRO A 350 9.52 -5.51 -0.86
CA PRO A 350 9.23 -4.14 -0.46
C PRO A 350 9.65 -3.13 -1.52
N SER A 351 8.86 -2.06 -1.67
CA SER A 351 9.21 -0.87 -2.48
C SER A 351 9.91 0.20 -1.64
N THR A 352 10.51 -0.19 -0.51
CA THR A 352 11.16 0.71 0.44
C THR A 352 12.42 1.35 -0.13
N ILE A 353 12.70 2.57 0.30
CA ILE A 353 13.86 3.36 -0.09
C ILE A 353 14.51 3.88 1.19
N TYR A 354 15.41 3.07 1.74
CA TYR A 354 16.25 3.44 2.88
C TYR A 354 17.56 4.04 2.39
N ASP A 355 17.50 5.31 1.99
CA ASP A 355 18.67 6.04 1.51
C ASP A 355 19.20 7.05 2.53
N TRP A 356 20.21 7.82 2.10
CA TRP A 356 20.88 8.82 2.91
C TRP A 356 19.92 9.84 3.55
N ALA A 357 18.73 10.10 2.99
CA ALA A 357 17.78 11.06 3.56
C ALA A 357 17.20 10.60 4.91
N LEU A 358 17.20 9.29 5.16
CA LEU A 358 16.75 8.70 6.42
C LEU A 358 17.89 8.47 7.42
N GLU A 359 19.13 8.85 7.07
CA GLU A 359 20.28 8.70 7.95
C GLU A 359 20.36 9.83 8.99
N PRO A 360 20.89 9.57 10.20
CA PRO A 360 20.89 10.54 11.31
C PRO A 360 21.50 11.90 10.95
N ALA A 361 22.55 11.91 10.11
CA ALA A 361 23.20 13.15 9.67
C ALA A 361 22.26 14.04 8.85
N SER A 362 21.47 13.45 7.95
CA SER A 362 20.53 14.16 7.09
C SER A 362 19.33 14.67 7.85
N LEU A 363 18.78 13.87 8.77
CA LEU A 363 17.69 14.28 9.65
C LEU A 363 18.14 15.47 10.54
N LYS A 364 19.37 15.41 11.07
CA LYS A 364 19.95 16.50 11.85
C LYS A 364 20.17 17.76 11.01
N ALA A 365 20.62 17.63 9.76
CA ALA A 365 20.77 18.76 8.85
C ALA A 365 19.44 19.46 8.54
N ALA A 366 18.33 18.71 8.57
CA ALA A 366 16.97 19.24 8.41
C ALA A 366 16.33 19.71 9.73
N ASP A 367 17.09 19.81 10.83
CA ASP A 367 16.59 20.11 12.18
C ASP A 367 15.40 19.23 12.62
N TYR A 368 15.39 17.98 12.15
CA TYR A 368 14.36 17.01 12.49
C TYR A 368 14.93 15.93 13.41
N ARG A 369 14.35 15.81 14.60
CA ARG A 369 14.68 14.77 15.57
C ARG A 369 13.59 13.71 15.53
N LEU A 370 13.94 12.53 15.04
CA LEU A 370 13.02 11.41 15.02
C LEU A 370 12.65 11.01 16.47
N PRO A 371 11.34 10.88 16.82
CA PRO A 371 10.93 10.36 18.12
C PRO A 371 11.55 9.00 18.40
N GLU A 372 11.87 8.70 19.66
CA GLU A 372 12.62 7.51 20.02
C GLU A 372 11.91 6.21 19.62
N GLU A 373 10.60 6.13 19.88
CA GLU A 373 9.76 5.01 19.43
C GLU A 373 9.86 4.78 17.91
N LEU A 374 9.92 5.85 17.12
CA LEU A 374 9.97 5.78 15.67
C LEU A 374 11.38 5.42 15.15
N LYS A 375 12.45 5.82 15.87
CA LYS A 375 13.82 5.38 15.57
C LYS A 375 13.98 3.87 15.76
N VAL A 376 13.51 3.34 16.89
CA VAL A 376 13.52 1.90 17.17
C VAL A 376 12.74 1.16 16.09
N ARG A 377 11.51 1.61 15.81
CA ARG A 377 10.66 1.06 14.74
C ARG A 377 11.37 1.06 13.38
N LEU A 378 12.03 2.15 13.00
CA LEU A 378 12.76 2.26 11.73
C LEU A 378 13.96 1.30 11.66
N ARG A 379 14.69 1.10 12.75
CA ARG A 379 15.79 0.12 12.80
C ARG A 379 15.29 -1.31 12.61
N ILE A 380 14.16 -1.67 13.23
CA ILE A 380 13.51 -2.98 13.06
C ILE A 380 13.09 -3.20 11.60
N GLU A 381 12.49 -2.21 10.95
CA GLU A 381 12.04 -2.35 9.56
C GLU A 381 13.22 -2.39 8.56
N LYS A 382 14.29 -1.60 8.77
CA LYS A 382 15.55 -1.74 8.01
C LYS A 382 16.16 -3.14 8.17
N PHE A 383 16.03 -3.76 9.33
CA PHE A 383 16.44 -5.15 9.52
C PHE A 383 15.58 -6.13 8.72
N CYS A 384 14.24 -6.00 8.76
CA CYS A 384 13.33 -6.85 7.96
C CYS A 384 13.64 -6.77 6.46
N ASP A 385 13.95 -5.57 5.98
CA ASP A 385 14.37 -5.32 4.61
C ASP A 385 15.69 -6.04 4.25
N ARG A 386 16.71 -5.99 5.12
CA ARG A 386 17.94 -6.78 4.91
C ARG A 386 17.71 -8.28 4.95
N VAL A 387 16.87 -8.78 5.85
CA VAL A 387 16.45 -10.19 5.86
C VAL A 387 15.84 -10.55 4.49
N THR A 388 14.95 -9.71 3.98
CA THR A 388 14.33 -9.90 2.65
C THR A 388 15.36 -9.96 1.54
N ARG A 389 16.27 -8.99 1.47
CA ARG A 389 17.28 -8.95 0.40
C ARG A 389 18.27 -10.11 0.48
N SER A 390 18.71 -10.48 1.68
CA SER A 390 19.73 -11.50 1.88
C SER A 390 19.18 -12.92 1.73
N LEU A 391 17.95 -13.18 2.21
CA LEU A 391 17.42 -14.55 2.27
C LEU A 391 16.39 -14.82 1.17
N TYR A 392 15.53 -13.85 0.80
CA TYR A 392 14.33 -14.14 0.00
C TYR A 392 14.39 -13.65 -1.46
N ASN A 393 15.31 -12.76 -1.82
CA ASN A 393 15.44 -12.27 -3.20
C ASN A 393 16.21 -13.21 -4.15
N GLY A 394 16.83 -14.28 -3.63
CA GLY A 394 17.50 -15.30 -4.43
C GLY A 394 16.53 -16.23 -5.16
N ARG A 395 17.06 -17.13 -6.00
CA ARG A 395 16.22 -18.16 -6.62
C ARG A 395 15.61 -19.05 -5.54
N PRO A 396 14.33 -19.44 -5.67
CA PRO A 396 13.63 -20.28 -4.69
C PRO A 396 14.01 -21.76 -4.81
N GLU A 397 15.27 -22.07 -5.17
CA GLU A 397 15.73 -23.44 -5.34
C GLU A 397 16.08 -24.08 -3.98
N PRO A 398 15.50 -25.24 -3.64
CA PRO A 398 15.69 -25.86 -2.33
C PRO A 398 17.14 -26.18 -1.97
N SER A 399 17.92 -26.63 -2.96
CA SER A 399 19.34 -26.96 -2.81
C SER A 399 20.19 -25.71 -2.54
N GLU A 400 19.85 -24.59 -3.17
CA GLU A 400 20.57 -23.32 -3.00
C GLU A 400 20.36 -22.68 -1.62
N PHE A 401 19.31 -23.04 -0.86
CA PHE A 401 19.07 -22.48 0.47
C PHE A 401 19.96 -23.05 1.58
N LEU A 402 20.64 -24.16 1.31
CA LEU A 402 21.63 -24.77 2.19
C LEU A 402 23.08 -24.38 1.80
N SER A 403 23.26 -23.40 0.93
CA SER A 403 24.62 -22.93 0.62
C SER A 403 25.28 -22.36 1.87
N MET A 404 26.59 -22.62 2.03
CA MET A 404 27.37 -22.09 3.16
C MET A 404 27.26 -20.56 3.25
N ASP A 405 27.24 -19.88 2.10
CA ASP A 405 27.09 -18.42 2.04
C ASP A 405 25.76 -17.94 2.65
N LYS A 406 24.65 -18.63 2.39
CA LYS A 406 23.36 -18.27 2.99
C LYS A 406 23.32 -18.55 4.49
N LEU A 407 23.91 -19.65 4.94
CA LEU A 407 24.00 -19.94 6.38
C LEU A 407 24.87 -18.91 7.11
N LEU A 408 25.95 -18.43 6.48
CA LEU A 408 26.76 -17.32 7.02
C LEU A 408 25.94 -16.02 7.10
N LEU A 409 25.16 -15.69 6.06
CA LEU A 409 24.26 -14.53 6.08
C LEU A 409 23.21 -14.65 7.20
N VAL A 410 22.63 -15.84 7.41
CA VAL A 410 21.72 -16.08 8.54
C VAL A 410 22.43 -15.79 9.86
N GLY A 411 23.65 -16.29 10.08
CA GLY A 411 24.43 -16.03 11.29
C GLY A 411 24.72 -14.54 11.52
N ILE A 412 25.03 -13.78 10.47
CA ILE A 412 25.22 -12.32 10.54
C ILE A 412 23.92 -11.63 10.98
N LEU A 413 22.80 -11.98 10.35
CA LEU A 413 21.48 -11.41 10.67
C LEU A 413 21.03 -11.78 12.10
N GLU A 414 21.35 -12.99 12.56
CA GLU A 414 21.06 -13.41 13.95
C GLU A 414 21.86 -12.60 14.96
N ASN A 415 23.15 -12.35 14.70
CA ASN A 415 23.98 -11.54 15.58
C ASN A 415 23.47 -10.09 15.62
N GLU A 416 23.12 -9.54 14.47
CA GLU A 416 22.54 -8.20 14.41
C GLU A 416 21.20 -8.12 15.17
N LEU A 417 20.34 -9.14 15.08
CA LEU A 417 19.10 -9.18 15.85
C LEU A 417 19.38 -9.19 17.37
N LYS A 418 20.37 -9.97 17.82
CA LYS A 418 20.79 -10.02 19.23
C LYS A 418 21.36 -8.67 19.68
N GLU A 419 22.20 -8.03 18.87
CA GLU A 419 22.74 -6.69 19.16
C GLU A 419 21.61 -5.66 19.30
N MET A 420 20.62 -5.69 18.39
CA MET A 420 19.44 -4.83 18.52
C MET A 420 18.67 -5.10 19.81
N GLU A 421 18.45 -6.36 20.20
CA GLU A 421 17.78 -6.71 21.45
C GLU A 421 18.53 -6.18 22.68
N LEU A 422 19.87 -6.24 22.67
CA LEU A 422 20.70 -5.69 23.74
C LEU A 422 20.67 -4.16 23.78
N ASP A 423 20.79 -3.50 22.63
CA ASP A 423 20.79 -2.03 22.51
C ASP A 423 19.45 -1.43 22.95
N PHE A 424 18.36 -2.09 22.61
CA PHE A 424 17.00 -1.67 22.95
C PHE A 424 16.69 -1.78 24.44
N GLY A 425 17.26 -2.79 25.11
CA GLY A 425 17.08 -3.04 26.54
C GLY A 425 15.61 -3.32 26.93
N ASP A 426 15.35 -3.25 28.24
CA ASP A 426 14.06 -3.66 28.82
C ASP A 426 12.93 -2.62 28.65
N ASN A 427 13.25 -1.40 28.21
CA ASN A 427 12.30 -0.28 28.13
C ASN A 427 11.52 -0.22 26.80
N LEU A 428 11.50 -1.30 26.02
CA LEU A 428 10.83 -1.32 24.73
C LEU A 428 9.31 -1.25 24.89
N SER A 429 8.67 -0.33 24.16
CA SER A 429 7.22 -0.25 24.15
C SER A 429 6.58 -1.56 23.67
N GLN A 430 5.35 -1.81 24.11
CA GLN A 430 4.58 -3.01 23.74
C GLN A 430 4.50 -3.20 22.22
N ILE A 431 4.35 -2.09 21.50
CA ILE A 431 4.27 -2.02 20.04
C ILE A 431 5.62 -2.35 19.40
N ASN A 432 6.70 -1.71 19.83
CA ASN A 432 8.02 -2.00 19.27
C ASN A 432 8.48 -3.43 19.58
N LEU A 433 8.15 -3.97 20.75
CA LEU A 433 8.48 -5.34 21.10
C LEU A 433 7.74 -6.37 20.22
N ILE A 434 6.43 -6.20 19.98
CA ILE A 434 5.71 -7.13 19.10
C ILE A 434 6.27 -7.10 17.67
N HIS A 435 6.70 -5.93 17.19
CA HIS A 435 7.32 -5.83 15.88
C HIS A 435 8.74 -6.42 15.83
N LEU A 436 9.54 -6.29 16.90
CA LEU A 436 10.84 -6.96 16.99
C LEU A 436 10.69 -8.49 16.97
N ARG A 437 9.67 -9.02 17.67
CA ARG A 437 9.34 -10.45 17.63
C ARG A 437 8.83 -10.88 16.24
N ALA A 438 8.06 -10.04 15.55
CA ALA A 438 7.67 -10.28 14.16
C ALA A 438 8.88 -10.31 13.21
N ALA A 439 9.87 -9.43 13.42
CA ALA A 439 11.11 -9.42 12.64
C ALA A 439 11.93 -10.71 12.86
N ASN A 440 11.98 -11.22 14.10
CA ASN A 440 12.58 -12.52 14.39
C ASN A 440 11.85 -13.65 13.62
N LEU A 441 10.51 -13.65 13.57
CA LEU A 441 9.78 -14.61 12.74
C LEU A 441 10.12 -14.51 11.26
N HIS A 442 10.15 -13.29 10.72
CA HIS A 442 10.51 -13.05 9.33
C HIS A 442 11.90 -13.59 8.99
N LEU A 443 12.87 -13.45 9.90
CA LEU A 443 14.17 -14.12 9.80
C LEU A 443 14.01 -15.63 9.80
N ARG A 444 13.37 -16.21 10.82
CA ARG A 444 13.32 -17.68 11.06
C ARG A 444 12.53 -18.47 10.03
N TYR A 445 11.65 -17.86 9.23
CA TYR A 445 10.86 -18.60 8.23
C TYR A 445 11.68 -19.15 7.05
N PHE A 446 12.95 -18.78 6.90
CA PHE A 446 13.85 -19.40 5.91
C PHE A 446 13.90 -20.93 6.06
N VAL A 447 13.68 -21.44 7.27
CA VAL A 447 13.71 -22.87 7.60
C VAL A 447 12.77 -23.69 6.71
N PHE A 448 11.61 -23.15 6.35
CA PHE A 448 10.66 -23.84 5.47
C PHE A 448 11.10 -23.89 4.00
N LEU A 449 12.04 -23.02 3.58
CA LEU A 449 12.56 -23.02 2.22
C LEU A 449 13.63 -24.11 2.01
N SER A 450 14.27 -24.54 3.09
CA SER A 450 15.23 -25.64 3.09
C SER A 450 14.55 -26.99 2.82
N GLN A 451 15.21 -27.85 2.04
CA GLN A 451 14.82 -29.25 1.92
C GLN A 451 15.07 -30.00 3.23
N ASN A 452 16.23 -29.80 3.86
CA ASN A 452 16.64 -30.49 5.08
C ASN A 452 16.86 -29.46 6.17
N ALA A 453 15.77 -29.06 6.84
CA ALA A 453 15.84 -28.16 7.99
C ALA A 453 16.63 -28.82 9.14
N ARG A 454 17.62 -28.12 9.69
CA ARG A 454 18.35 -28.62 10.86
C ARG A 454 17.45 -28.56 12.09
N SER A 455 17.63 -29.51 13.01
CA SER A 455 16.86 -29.57 14.26
C SER A 455 17.01 -28.27 15.07
N GLU A 456 18.21 -27.70 15.10
CA GLU A 456 18.50 -26.42 15.75
C GLU A 456 17.68 -25.26 15.16
N ASP A 457 17.57 -25.19 13.83
CA ASP A 457 16.81 -24.12 13.17
C ASP A 457 15.31 -24.25 13.45
N LEU A 458 14.79 -25.48 13.52
CA LEU A 458 13.40 -25.76 13.91
C LEU A 458 13.13 -25.39 15.37
N THR A 459 14.08 -25.66 16.28
CA THR A 459 14.00 -25.20 17.68
C THR A 459 13.96 -23.68 17.77
N ASN A 460 14.84 -22.99 17.05
CA ASN A 460 14.86 -21.54 17.01
C ASN A 460 13.57 -20.95 16.44
N LEU A 461 13.00 -21.58 15.41
CA LEU A 461 11.70 -21.20 14.86
C LEU A 461 10.57 -21.42 15.88
N PHE A 462 10.56 -22.55 16.59
CA PHE A 462 9.59 -22.82 17.65
C PHE A 462 9.65 -21.75 18.74
N LEU A 463 10.84 -21.45 19.26
CA LEU A 463 11.05 -20.42 20.28
C LEU A 463 10.61 -19.02 19.81
N ALA A 464 10.94 -18.64 18.57
CA ALA A 464 10.49 -17.36 18.01
C ALA A 464 8.96 -17.32 17.85
N THR A 465 8.35 -18.43 17.44
CA THR A 465 6.90 -18.56 17.27
C THR A 465 6.16 -18.48 18.59
N THR A 466 6.61 -19.21 19.61
CA THR A 466 5.98 -19.17 20.93
C THR A 466 6.19 -17.83 21.62
N SER A 467 7.38 -17.23 21.49
CA SER A 467 7.65 -15.89 22.03
C SER A 467 6.77 -14.81 21.39
N PHE A 468 6.61 -14.82 20.06
CA PHE A 468 5.72 -13.89 19.37
C PHE A 468 4.26 -14.08 19.79
N LEU A 469 3.74 -15.32 19.78
CA LEU A 469 2.34 -15.58 20.16
C LEU A 469 2.07 -15.31 21.64
N GLY A 470 3.02 -15.60 22.52
CA GLY A 470 2.95 -15.19 23.93
C GLY A 470 2.79 -13.67 24.05
N ARG A 471 3.59 -12.91 23.29
CA ARG A 471 3.48 -11.45 23.26
C ARG A 471 2.15 -10.95 22.71
N VAL A 472 1.57 -11.64 21.72
CA VAL A 472 0.22 -11.32 21.20
C VAL A 472 -0.83 -11.44 22.30
N LEU A 473 -0.75 -12.46 23.15
CA LEU A 473 -1.68 -12.63 24.28
C LEU A 473 -1.47 -11.54 25.34
N GLU A 474 -0.23 -11.08 25.55
CA GLU A 474 0.06 -9.97 26.46
C GLU A 474 -0.50 -8.63 25.96
N LEU A 475 -0.57 -8.39 24.64
CA LEU A 475 -1.23 -7.19 24.09
C LEU A 475 -2.72 -7.10 24.47
N GLU A 476 -3.34 -8.24 24.79
CA GLU A 476 -4.71 -8.32 25.26
C GLU A 476 -4.82 -8.11 26.78
N THR A 477 -3.80 -8.48 27.57
CA THR A 477 -3.87 -8.49 29.03
C THR A 477 -3.11 -7.34 29.71
N SER A 478 -2.13 -6.71 29.07
CA SER A 478 -1.30 -5.65 29.66
C SER A 478 -0.78 -4.64 28.62
N PRO A 479 -1.21 -3.36 28.63
CA PRO A 479 -2.18 -2.70 29.52
C PRO A 479 -3.65 -3.06 29.21
N GLY A 480 -3.88 -4.00 28.29
CA GLY A 480 -5.20 -4.36 27.77
C GLY A 480 -5.63 -3.51 26.58
N ASN A 481 -6.49 -4.07 25.73
CA ASN A 481 -7.08 -3.42 24.55
C ASN A 481 -6.16 -3.08 23.37
N LEU A 482 -4.84 -3.31 23.40
CA LEU A 482 -3.99 -3.02 22.23
C LEU A 482 -4.28 -3.97 21.06
N LEU A 483 -4.59 -5.25 21.36
CA LEU A 483 -4.81 -6.27 20.35
C LEU A 483 -6.00 -5.95 19.42
N ILE A 484 -7.11 -5.44 19.96
CA ILE A 484 -8.30 -5.11 19.16
C ILE A 484 -8.06 -3.95 18.19
N HIS A 485 -7.03 -3.13 18.42
CA HIS A 485 -6.59 -2.03 17.55
C HIS A 485 -5.37 -2.39 16.68
N ALA A 486 -4.91 -3.65 16.75
CA ALA A 486 -3.74 -4.11 16.03
C ALA A 486 -3.82 -3.82 14.52
N THR A 487 -2.64 -3.60 13.94
CA THR A 487 -2.48 -3.35 12.50
C THR A 487 -2.75 -4.61 11.70
N ASN A 488 -3.05 -4.45 10.41
CA ASN A 488 -3.19 -5.57 9.48
C ASN A 488 -1.90 -6.43 9.40
N TYR A 489 -0.74 -5.80 9.53
CA TYR A 489 0.54 -6.51 9.59
C TYR A 489 0.62 -7.46 10.78
N ILE A 490 0.25 -7.00 11.98
CA ILE A 490 0.25 -7.85 13.18
C ILE A 490 -0.72 -9.02 13.01
N LEU A 491 -1.92 -8.77 12.46
CA LEU A 491 -2.86 -9.85 12.10
C LEU A 491 -2.22 -10.90 11.18
N GLN A 492 -1.54 -10.46 10.12
CA GLN A 492 -0.87 -11.36 9.17
C GLN A 492 0.25 -12.17 9.83
N MET A 493 1.00 -11.56 10.74
CA MET A 493 2.04 -12.26 11.49
C MET A 493 1.47 -13.25 12.51
N ILE A 494 0.33 -12.96 13.15
CA ILE A 494 -0.40 -13.92 14.01
C ILE A 494 -0.85 -15.13 13.19
N VAL A 495 -1.45 -14.90 12.03
CA VAL A 495 -1.88 -15.96 11.10
C VAL A 495 -0.67 -16.81 10.69
N SER A 496 0.41 -16.16 10.27
CA SER A 496 1.65 -16.83 9.88
C SER A 496 2.25 -17.68 11.00
N ALA A 497 2.28 -17.14 12.23
CA ALA A 497 2.77 -17.84 13.41
C ALA A 497 1.89 -19.03 13.78
N ALA A 498 0.56 -18.90 13.68
CA ALA A 498 -0.36 -20.03 13.89
C ALA A 498 -0.11 -21.15 12.88
N PHE A 499 0.10 -20.83 11.60
CA PHE A 499 0.46 -21.83 10.58
C PHE A 499 1.81 -22.48 10.84
N ALA A 500 2.83 -21.69 11.20
CA ALA A 500 4.15 -22.21 11.54
C ALA A 500 4.08 -23.17 12.74
N LEU A 501 3.39 -22.78 13.81
CA LEU A 501 3.20 -23.60 15.00
C LEU A 501 2.44 -24.89 14.68
N MET A 502 1.39 -24.81 13.87
CA MET A 502 0.67 -26.00 13.42
C MET A 502 1.56 -26.96 12.63
N LYS A 503 2.39 -26.45 11.70
CA LYS A 503 3.33 -27.28 10.92
C LYS A 503 4.34 -27.97 11.84
N LEU A 504 4.89 -27.26 12.83
CA LEU A 504 5.81 -27.83 13.81
C LEU A 504 5.15 -28.93 14.65
N LEU A 505 3.98 -28.65 15.23
CA LEU A 505 3.23 -29.58 16.08
C LEU A 505 2.71 -30.81 15.35
N LYS A 506 2.49 -30.73 14.03
CA LYS A 506 2.04 -31.85 13.19
C LYS A 506 3.16 -32.56 12.45
N SER A 507 4.43 -32.15 12.64
CA SER A 507 5.59 -32.78 12.02
C SER A 507 6.29 -33.77 12.95
N SER A 508 7.26 -34.51 12.43
CA SER A 508 8.14 -35.38 13.24
C SER A 508 8.91 -34.64 14.33
N PHE A 509 9.10 -33.31 14.18
CA PHE A 509 9.73 -32.44 15.17
C PHE A 509 8.91 -32.28 16.46
N ALA A 510 7.61 -32.61 16.45
CA ALA A 510 6.74 -32.51 17.62
C ALA A 510 7.26 -33.29 18.85
N ARG A 511 8.09 -34.32 18.65
CA ARG A 511 8.71 -35.12 19.73
C ARG A 511 9.73 -34.34 20.57
N GLN A 512 10.22 -33.19 20.07
CA GLN A 512 11.27 -32.39 20.71
C GLN A 512 10.73 -31.13 21.40
N ILE A 513 9.43 -30.89 21.35
CA ILE A 513 8.80 -29.65 21.83
C ILE A 513 7.65 -29.92 22.79
N ASP A 514 7.33 -28.92 23.61
CA ASP A 514 6.14 -28.93 24.45
C ASP A 514 4.89 -28.74 23.60
N ILE A 515 4.21 -29.87 23.35
CA ILE A 515 3.00 -29.92 22.52
C ILE A 515 1.84 -29.19 23.20
N ASP A 516 1.72 -29.25 24.52
CA ASP A 516 0.57 -28.69 25.24
C ASP A 516 0.68 -27.17 25.35
N HIS A 517 1.89 -26.66 25.59
CA HIS A 517 2.16 -25.23 25.47
C HIS A 517 1.91 -24.72 24.04
N GLY A 518 2.36 -25.48 23.02
CA GLY A 518 2.08 -25.16 21.63
C GLY A 518 0.59 -25.10 21.30
N LYS A 519 -0.20 -26.07 21.76
CA LYS A 519 -1.67 -26.08 21.60
C LYS A 519 -2.34 -24.89 22.29
N PHE A 520 -1.90 -24.56 23.50
CA PHE A 520 -2.40 -23.39 24.23
C PHE A 520 -2.21 -22.11 23.41
N LEU A 521 -0.99 -21.87 22.92
CA LEU A 521 -0.68 -20.70 22.11
C LEU A 521 -1.40 -20.71 20.75
N PHE A 522 -1.56 -21.87 20.12
CA PHE A 522 -2.31 -22.00 18.87
C PHE A 522 -3.78 -21.61 19.03
N ASN A 523 -4.44 -22.11 20.08
CA ASN A 523 -5.82 -21.72 20.42
C ASN A 523 -5.91 -20.24 20.80
N GLY A 524 -4.91 -19.73 21.53
CA GLY A 524 -4.76 -18.32 21.82
C GLY A 524 -4.68 -17.47 20.54
N ALA A 525 -3.91 -17.89 19.54
CA ALA A 525 -3.81 -17.21 18.25
C ALA A 525 -5.15 -17.16 17.50
N ILE A 526 -5.91 -18.27 17.47
CA ILE A 526 -7.25 -18.31 16.88
C ILE A 526 -8.19 -17.30 17.57
N SER A 527 -8.17 -17.27 18.91
CA SER A 527 -8.94 -16.31 19.70
C SER A 527 -8.53 -14.88 19.36
N SER A 528 -7.23 -14.58 19.35
CA SER A 528 -6.69 -13.26 19.01
C SER A 528 -7.09 -12.79 17.62
N ILE A 529 -7.05 -13.66 16.62
CA ILE A 529 -7.50 -13.35 15.25
C ILE A 529 -8.99 -12.97 15.26
N ARG A 530 -9.84 -13.71 15.96
CA ARG A 530 -11.27 -13.37 16.09
C ARG A 530 -11.47 -12.03 16.78
N ARG A 531 -10.67 -11.71 17.80
CA ARG A 531 -10.74 -10.42 18.49
C ARG A 531 -10.35 -9.24 17.61
N ILE A 532 -9.45 -9.42 16.64
CA ILE A 532 -9.07 -8.38 15.67
C ILE A 532 -10.18 -8.08 14.66
N SER A 533 -11.15 -8.98 14.48
CA SER A 533 -12.34 -8.75 13.64
C SER A 533 -13.08 -7.48 14.01
N VAL A 534 -13.53 -6.75 12.99
CA VAL A 534 -14.23 -5.48 13.10
C VAL A 534 -15.68 -5.59 12.65
N VAL A 535 -15.96 -6.40 11.62
CA VAL A 535 -17.31 -6.59 11.06
C VAL A 535 -17.63 -8.08 11.04
N ASP A 536 -18.91 -8.40 11.22
CA ASP A 536 -19.38 -9.77 11.13
C ASP A 536 -18.95 -10.42 9.80
N ASN A 537 -18.43 -11.65 9.91
CA ASN A 537 -17.94 -12.45 8.79
C ASN A 537 -16.84 -11.76 7.95
N ASP A 538 -16.09 -10.84 8.54
CA ASP A 538 -14.90 -10.27 7.92
C ASP A 538 -13.75 -11.27 7.82
N ARG A 539 -12.70 -10.87 7.09
CA ARG A 539 -11.53 -11.72 6.84
C ARG A 539 -10.89 -12.32 8.10
N PRO A 540 -10.60 -11.58 9.19
CA PRO A 540 -10.09 -12.16 10.43
C PRO A 540 -10.89 -13.37 10.93
N VAL A 541 -12.22 -13.26 11.10
CA VAL A 541 -13.04 -14.38 11.60
C VAL A 541 -12.96 -15.58 10.66
N ARG A 542 -13.03 -15.32 9.35
CA ARG A 542 -12.91 -16.38 8.34
C ARG A 542 -11.55 -17.07 8.41
N LEU A 543 -10.46 -16.33 8.60
CA LEU A 543 -9.11 -16.89 8.79
C LEU A 543 -9.06 -17.79 10.04
N ALA A 544 -9.60 -17.33 11.16
CA ALA A 544 -9.65 -18.12 12.39
C ALA A 544 -10.42 -19.44 12.22
N ASN A 545 -11.54 -19.42 11.50
CA ASN A 545 -12.34 -20.61 11.22
C ASN A 545 -11.59 -21.59 10.33
N VAL A 546 -10.94 -21.11 9.27
CA VAL A 546 -10.12 -21.94 8.37
C VAL A 546 -8.96 -22.59 9.13
N ILE A 547 -8.22 -21.81 9.93
CA ILE A 547 -7.11 -22.33 10.75
C ILE A 547 -7.61 -23.43 11.72
N SER A 548 -8.77 -23.22 12.34
CA SER A 548 -9.39 -24.21 13.23
C SER A 548 -9.77 -25.50 12.50
N GLN A 549 -10.36 -25.40 11.30
CA GLN A 549 -10.70 -26.56 10.47
C GLN A 549 -9.46 -27.33 10.03
N MET A 550 -8.41 -26.62 9.60
CA MET A 550 -7.13 -27.21 9.20
C MET A 550 -6.43 -27.94 10.36
N TRP A 551 -6.57 -27.41 11.58
CA TRP A 551 -6.09 -28.08 12.77
C TRP A 551 -6.80 -29.42 12.99
N ASN A 552 -8.12 -29.48 12.79
CA ASN A 552 -8.92 -30.68 13.02
C ASN A 552 -8.87 -31.72 11.88
N ALA A 553 -8.51 -31.32 10.66
CA ALA A 553 -8.53 -32.20 9.47
C ALA A 553 -7.43 -33.30 9.41
N GLY A 554 -6.85 -33.69 10.56
CA GLY A 554 -5.82 -34.74 10.64
C GLY A 554 -4.40 -34.29 10.24
N SER A 555 -3.41 -35.17 10.43
CA SER A 555 -2.01 -34.91 10.06
C SER A 555 -1.81 -35.09 8.55
N SER A 556 -1.17 -34.09 7.93
CA SER A 556 -0.39 -34.38 6.73
C SER A 556 0.78 -35.22 7.22
N GLY A 557 1.10 -36.34 6.57
CA GLY A 557 2.26 -37.17 6.93
C GLY A 557 3.60 -36.41 6.92
N ASP A 558 4.72 -37.13 6.89
CA ASP A 558 6.09 -36.58 7.00
C ASP A 558 6.43 -35.36 6.10
N ASP A 559 5.61 -35.08 5.09
CA ASP A 559 5.69 -33.95 4.16
C ASP A 559 5.12 -32.60 4.70
N ALA A 560 4.78 -32.49 5.99
CA ALA A 560 4.16 -31.29 6.57
C ALA A 560 5.06 -30.03 6.54
N LEU A 561 6.39 -30.20 6.61
CA LEU A 561 7.36 -29.10 6.66
C LEU A 561 7.83 -28.65 5.27
N HIS A 562 7.84 -29.53 4.28
CA HIS A 562 8.25 -29.17 2.93
C HIS A 562 7.25 -28.21 2.28
N LEU A 563 7.76 -27.35 1.40
CA LEU A 563 6.97 -26.38 0.64
C LEU A 563 7.01 -26.67 -0.87
N GLY A 564 5.83 -26.64 -1.48
CA GLY A 564 5.65 -26.54 -2.93
C GLY A 564 5.62 -25.10 -3.42
N ILE A 565 4.93 -24.20 -2.70
CA ILE A 565 4.97 -22.75 -2.97
C ILE A 565 6.16 -22.13 -2.24
N ARG A 566 7.07 -21.47 -2.98
CA ARG A 566 8.32 -20.89 -2.46
C ARG A 566 8.58 -19.45 -2.90
N SER A 567 7.71 -18.91 -3.77
CA SER A 567 7.85 -17.58 -4.39
C SER A 567 7.17 -16.46 -3.60
N ARG A 568 6.84 -16.69 -2.31
CA ARG A 568 6.15 -15.73 -1.43
C ARG A 568 7.01 -15.33 -0.22
N MET A 569 8.33 -15.37 -0.37
CA MET A 569 9.29 -15.01 0.69
C MET A 569 8.98 -15.75 2.00
N SER A 570 9.02 -15.03 3.13
CA SER A 570 8.73 -15.57 4.46
C SER A 570 7.28 -16.01 4.69
N MET A 571 6.36 -15.70 3.76
CA MET A 571 4.94 -16.11 3.85
C MET A 571 4.66 -17.37 3.02
N SER A 572 5.67 -17.93 2.34
CA SER A 572 5.53 -19.12 1.49
C SER A 572 4.87 -20.29 2.19
N HIS A 573 5.16 -20.53 3.48
CA HIS A 573 4.56 -21.62 4.24
C HIS A 573 3.06 -21.44 4.45
N VAL A 574 2.57 -20.21 4.60
CA VAL A 574 1.13 -19.93 4.74
C VAL A 574 0.40 -20.29 3.46
N TYR A 575 0.85 -19.72 2.33
CA TYR A 575 0.23 -19.95 1.03
C TYR A 575 0.29 -21.42 0.62
N ASP A 576 1.43 -22.09 0.83
CA ASP A 576 1.58 -23.52 0.54
C ASP A 576 0.62 -24.38 1.37
N THR A 577 0.51 -24.12 2.67
CA THR A 577 -0.35 -24.91 3.57
C THR A 577 -1.82 -24.77 3.18
N VAL A 578 -2.28 -23.56 2.88
CA VAL A 578 -3.64 -23.31 2.41
C VAL A 578 -3.88 -23.96 1.04
N TRP A 579 -2.93 -23.84 0.12
CA TRP A 579 -3.04 -24.42 -1.23
C TRP A 579 -3.14 -25.96 -1.19
N ARG A 580 -2.29 -26.62 -0.40
CA ARG A 580 -2.31 -28.07 -0.20
C ARG A 580 -3.63 -28.54 0.42
N TRP A 581 -4.11 -27.81 1.42
CA TRP A 581 -5.40 -28.11 2.06
C TRP A 581 -6.56 -28.01 1.05
N ARG A 582 -6.61 -26.94 0.25
CA ARG A 582 -7.62 -26.77 -0.82
C ARG A 582 -7.62 -27.94 -1.81
N ARG A 583 -6.44 -28.40 -2.22
CA ARG A 583 -6.32 -29.53 -3.15
C ARG A 583 -6.90 -30.83 -2.57
N ARG A 584 -6.64 -31.10 -1.29
CA ARG A 584 -7.19 -32.29 -0.61
C ARG A 584 -8.70 -32.23 -0.44
N PHE A 585 -9.24 -31.06 -0.11
CA PHE A 585 -10.69 -30.86 0.00
C PHE A 585 -11.42 -31.04 -1.34
N LYS A 586 -10.85 -30.54 -2.45
CA LYS A 586 -11.39 -30.80 -3.80
C LYS A 586 -11.38 -32.28 -4.15
N GLN A 587 -10.30 -32.99 -3.82
CA GLN A 587 -10.17 -34.43 -4.08
C GLN A 587 -11.13 -35.28 -3.23
N GLN A 588 -11.38 -34.90 -1.98
CA GLN A 588 -12.34 -35.60 -1.11
C GLN A 588 -13.81 -35.40 -1.54
N LYS A 589 -14.14 -34.29 -2.21
CA LYS A 589 -15.46 -34.05 -2.80
C LYS A 589 -15.66 -34.73 -4.16
N ALA A 590 -14.60 -35.24 -4.78
CA ALA A 590 -14.66 -35.99 -6.03
C ALA A 590 -14.68 -37.51 -5.77
N PRO A 591 -15.83 -38.06 -5.36
CA PRO A 591 -16.23 -39.36 -5.91
C PRO A 591 -17.76 -39.51 -6.08
N ASP A 592 -18.27 -39.49 -7.33
CA ASP A 592 -19.28 -40.46 -7.87
C ASP A 592 -19.78 -40.20 -9.31
N ASP A 593 -19.28 -39.22 -10.07
CA ASP A 593 -19.74 -39.01 -11.47
C ASP A 593 -19.11 -39.98 -12.50
N SER A 594 -18.45 -41.04 -12.05
CA SER A 594 -17.79 -42.04 -12.91
C SER A 594 -18.12 -43.49 -12.56
N GLN A 595 -19.38 -43.76 -12.20
CA GLN A 595 -19.97 -45.08 -12.45
C GLN A 595 -21.01 -44.97 -13.56
N GLY A 596 -20.65 -45.56 -14.70
CA GLY A 596 -21.48 -45.60 -15.89
C GLY A 596 -22.86 -46.18 -15.60
N THR A 597 -23.87 -45.47 -16.12
CA THR A 597 -25.25 -45.94 -16.20
C THR A 597 -25.31 -47.18 -17.09
N ILE A 598 -25.19 -48.37 -16.49
CA ILE A 598 -25.74 -49.59 -17.08
C ILE A 598 -27.13 -49.77 -16.48
N THR A 599 -28.10 -49.25 -17.20
CA THR A 599 -29.51 -49.55 -17.04
C THR A 599 -29.73 -51.05 -17.27
N GLN A 600 -30.21 -51.79 -16.28
CA GLN A 600 -31.17 -52.86 -16.51
C GLN A 600 -32.13 -53.00 -15.33
N PRO A 601 -33.44 -53.17 -15.58
CA PRO A 601 -34.48 -53.07 -14.56
C PRO A 601 -34.79 -54.45 -13.96
N GLN A 602 -34.99 -54.55 -12.64
CA GLN A 602 -36.00 -55.46 -12.09
C GLN A 602 -36.26 -55.29 -10.58
N THR A 603 -37.54 -55.02 -10.29
CA THR A 603 -38.40 -55.56 -9.23
C THR A 603 -38.11 -55.25 -7.75
N THR A 604 -39.08 -54.49 -7.23
CA THR A 604 -39.49 -54.27 -5.84
C THR A 604 -39.72 -55.54 -5.03
N THR A 605 -39.23 -55.57 -3.79
CA THR A 605 -39.93 -56.06 -2.58
C THR A 605 -39.24 -55.48 -1.34
N GLY A 606 -40.01 -54.88 -0.43
CA GLY A 606 -39.51 -54.27 0.81
C GLY A 606 -39.36 -55.26 1.96
N ALA A 607 -38.59 -54.87 2.97
CA ALA A 607 -38.71 -55.33 4.35
C ALA A 607 -37.97 -54.38 5.30
N THR A 608 -38.57 -54.19 6.48
CA THR A 608 -38.31 -53.22 7.54
C THR A 608 -37.38 -53.73 8.65
N GLY A 609 -36.45 -52.86 9.11
CA GLY A 609 -35.91 -52.74 10.49
C GLY A 609 -34.85 -53.75 10.97
N PRO A 610 -34.26 -53.59 12.19
CA PRO A 610 -34.05 -52.38 13.00
C PRO A 610 -32.58 -52.20 13.50
N GLN A 611 -32.30 -51.02 14.04
CA GLN A 611 -31.08 -50.61 14.77
C GLN A 611 -30.89 -51.38 16.10
N PRO A 612 -29.67 -51.39 16.68
CA PRO A 612 -29.56 -51.37 18.14
C PRO A 612 -28.59 -50.31 18.69
N ASP A 613 -29.01 -49.78 19.84
CA ASP A 613 -28.39 -48.77 20.72
C ASP A 613 -27.32 -49.32 21.68
N HIS A 614 -26.67 -48.36 22.38
CA HIS A 614 -25.81 -48.41 23.59
C HIS A 614 -24.33 -48.03 23.33
N ALA A 615 -23.65 -47.16 24.09
CA ALA A 615 -23.93 -46.58 25.41
C ALA A 615 -23.25 -45.22 25.62
N LEU A 616 -23.86 -44.45 26.51
CA LEU A 616 -23.44 -43.17 27.08
C LEU A 616 -22.14 -43.27 27.87
N ASN A 617 -21.25 -42.29 27.71
CA ASN A 617 -20.50 -41.74 28.84
C ASN A 617 -20.17 -40.25 28.61
N ASN A 618 -20.87 -39.39 29.36
CA ASN A 618 -20.71 -37.94 29.37
C ASN A 618 -19.63 -37.55 30.38
N ALA A 619 -18.71 -36.68 29.96
CA ALA A 619 -18.02 -35.75 30.84
C ALA A 619 -18.07 -34.36 30.18
N SER A 620 -19.02 -33.57 30.65
CA SER A 620 -19.46 -32.28 30.11
C SER A 620 -18.57 -31.13 30.59
N TRP A 621 -17.81 -30.52 29.67
CA TRP A 621 -17.32 -29.12 29.73
C TRP A 621 -17.23 -28.50 28.32
N MET A 622 -18.21 -28.76 27.46
CA MET A 622 -18.35 -28.08 26.17
C MET A 622 -19.77 -27.54 26.03
N LEU A 623 -19.88 -26.25 25.74
CA LEU A 623 -21.12 -25.70 25.17
C LEU A 623 -21.34 -26.39 23.80
N PRO A 624 -22.53 -26.94 23.52
CA PRO A 624 -22.78 -27.62 22.27
C PRO A 624 -22.89 -26.61 21.12
N ALA A 625 -22.03 -26.79 20.12
CA ALA A 625 -22.21 -26.17 18.81
C ALA A 625 -23.31 -26.94 18.06
N SER A 626 -24.57 -26.63 18.35
CA SER A 626 -25.71 -26.99 17.49
C SER A 626 -26.24 -25.73 16.84
N PHE A 627 -25.52 -25.27 15.81
CA PHE A 627 -26.12 -24.51 14.73
C PHE A 627 -25.99 -25.37 13.48
N GLU A 628 -27.12 -25.66 12.85
CA GLU A 628 -27.21 -26.39 11.59
C GLU A 628 -26.46 -25.61 10.49
N ASP A 629 -25.19 -25.94 10.28
CA ASP A 629 -24.28 -25.21 9.39
C ASP A 629 -24.01 -25.96 8.07
N ASN A 630 -25.05 -26.59 7.51
CA ASN A 630 -24.95 -27.25 6.19
C ASN A 630 -25.00 -26.25 5.01
N ALA A 631 -25.24 -24.96 5.26
CA ALA A 631 -25.28 -23.93 4.22
C ALA A 631 -23.90 -23.32 3.88
N PHE A 632 -22.86 -23.56 4.70
CA PHE A 632 -21.53 -22.95 4.52
C PHE A 632 -20.57 -23.78 3.63
N MET A 633 -21.03 -24.93 3.14
CA MET A 633 -20.24 -25.90 2.38
C MET A 633 -19.99 -25.53 0.91
N ASN A 634 -20.05 -24.26 0.53
CA ASN A 634 -19.94 -23.85 -0.88
C ASN A 634 -18.51 -23.41 -1.24
N GLU A 635 -17.87 -24.16 -2.14
CA GLU A 635 -16.49 -23.98 -2.65
C GLU A 635 -16.24 -22.56 -3.18
N ALA A 636 -17.27 -21.89 -3.69
CA ALA A 636 -17.23 -20.53 -4.21
C ALA A 636 -16.77 -19.50 -3.16
N SER A 637 -17.26 -19.57 -1.90
CA SER A 637 -16.92 -18.61 -0.84
C SER A 637 -15.47 -18.75 -0.34
N PHE A 638 -14.92 -19.96 -0.43
CA PHE A 638 -13.55 -20.27 0.00
C PHE A 638 -12.51 -20.05 -1.12
N SER A 639 -12.87 -20.36 -2.37
CA SER A 639 -12.08 -20.07 -3.56
C SER A 639 -11.67 -18.60 -3.64
N ASP A 640 -12.57 -17.67 -3.28
CA ASP A 640 -12.26 -16.24 -3.33
C ASP A 640 -11.30 -15.78 -2.22
N PHE A 641 -11.15 -16.55 -1.14
CA PHE A 641 -10.57 -16.07 0.12
C PHE A 641 -9.04 -16.00 0.16
N PHE A 642 -8.31 -16.75 -0.67
CA PHE A 642 -6.84 -16.71 -0.75
C PHE A 642 -6.32 -16.52 -2.18
N ASP A 643 -7.23 -16.39 -3.12
CA ASP A 643 -6.94 -16.45 -4.54
C ASP A 643 -6.70 -15.05 -5.09
N SER A 644 -5.56 -14.48 -4.70
CA SER A 644 -5.10 -13.15 -5.13
C SER A 644 -4.67 -13.09 -6.59
N LEU A 645 -4.75 -14.20 -7.34
CA LEU A 645 -4.16 -14.34 -8.67
C LEU A 645 -5.08 -14.91 -9.76
N ASN A 646 -6.31 -15.36 -9.47
CA ASN A 646 -7.20 -15.84 -10.54
C ASN A 646 -7.49 -14.81 -11.65
N TRP A 647 -7.42 -13.50 -11.36
CA TRP A 647 -7.59 -12.45 -12.38
C TRP A 647 -6.51 -12.45 -13.47
N VAL A 648 -5.36 -13.11 -13.24
CA VAL A 648 -4.27 -13.23 -14.23
C VAL A 648 -4.45 -14.44 -15.16
N PHE A 649 -5.29 -15.41 -14.77
CA PHE A 649 -5.41 -16.70 -15.48
C PHE A 649 -6.81 -17.02 -15.99
N ASP A 650 -7.78 -16.10 -15.86
CA ASP A 650 -9.06 -16.19 -16.59
C ASP A 650 -8.79 -16.14 -18.10
N GLY A 651 -8.56 -17.31 -18.70
CA GLY A 651 -8.28 -17.47 -20.13
C GLY A 651 -7.21 -18.51 -20.49
N VAL A 652 -6.52 -19.14 -19.52
CA VAL A 652 -5.62 -20.27 -19.83
C VAL A 652 -6.43 -21.57 -19.74
N PRO A 653 -6.67 -22.30 -20.85
CA PRO A 653 -7.35 -23.59 -20.76
C PRO A 653 -6.50 -24.55 -19.93
N ASP A 654 -7.17 -25.39 -19.12
CA ASP A 654 -6.59 -26.41 -18.22
C ASP A 654 -5.61 -27.38 -18.90
N SER A 655 -5.49 -27.32 -20.23
CA SER A 655 -4.59 -28.11 -21.06
C SER A 655 -3.09 -27.75 -20.98
N ILE A 656 -2.67 -26.73 -20.19
CA ILE A 656 -1.25 -26.32 -20.09
C ILE A 656 -0.55 -26.89 -18.83
N ILE A 657 -1.27 -27.64 -17.98
CA ILE A 657 -0.62 -28.43 -16.93
C ILE A 657 0.00 -29.66 -17.60
N ALA A 658 1.32 -29.59 -17.86
CA ALA A 658 2.08 -30.72 -18.40
C ALA A 658 1.83 -31.98 -17.55
N PRO A 659 1.68 -33.17 -18.16
CA PRO A 659 1.45 -34.39 -17.42
C PRO A 659 2.69 -34.73 -16.57
N PRO A 660 2.52 -35.46 -15.45
CA PRO A 660 3.65 -35.90 -14.64
C PRO A 660 4.56 -36.80 -15.48
N ILE A 661 5.86 -36.52 -15.45
CA ILE A 661 6.87 -37.42 -16.00
C ILE A 661 6.89 -38.64 -15.06
N LEU A 662 6.62 -39.80 -15.64
CA LEU A 662 6.67 -41.13 -15.01
C LEU A 662 8.06 -41.46 -14.48
#